data_AF-A0A8S4FEE2-F1
#
_entry.id   AF-A0A8S4FEE2-F1
#
_cell.length_a   1.000
_cell.length_b   1.000
_cell.length_c   1.000
_cell.angle_alpha   90.00
_cell.angle_beta   90.00
_cell.angle_gamma   90.00
#
_symmetry.space_group_name_H-M   'P 1'
#
loop_
_entity.id
_entity.type
_entity.pdbx_description
1 polymer ?
#
loop_
_entity_poly.entity_id
_entity_poly.type
_entity_poly.pdbx_seq_one_letter_code
_entity_poly.pdbx_strand_id
1 'polypeptide(L)'
;MSKGSGEGRVVNFDHLVFWVANANTAASYFVSRLGFRPLAVREPSPDRPVLSKAVRLNKVHEEWDAFAIRQYGIKEAITIIFESPTSPSPHPITEDLSAHGDFVKDVSFAVEALDALVAAAEAGGARVLKGVTEEADEDGVVRFAVLQTYGDNTHTLIDRSQYRGVFLPGYRAVADDDVLNEILPPTKLEYIDHVEGNMEDGTLESSVAWYERNLNMQRFWCVDYKHDLVPYSCINSASVINKEETVLLSMNEAAKGLRPSSKATDFVKALGTSGVEHIALYTDDIIATMRALKSRGADILVFPDTYYDIIRDKLQHSSLNVAEGVDTLKECHVLIDFDERGYMLQAFTKHLQARPTVFIEIIQRRNHRTSYTEKGKKPENGKFVAFDHLTFWVSNAKQAASYYVTRFGFEPLAYRGLETGSRQTSAYAVRLNKIVFVLQAQYEPEETAFAKEVAFHGDFVKDIAFTVENLDYIVEYAKKQGAKVIKDIWEEKDENGVVRMAVLKTYGDNTHTLIDRSKYKGSFLPGYQLLPADPIKKFLPKVEINFIDHVVGNQPDHQMEAAASWYERCLQFHRFWSVDDKQVCTEYSALRSVVMANYEETVKLPINEPAEGKKKSQIQEYVEYHGGAGVQHIALNTEDIISAVENLRARGVEFLSIPSKYYTLIREQLKHSAVRVAESVDELERLNILIDYDEEGYLLQIFTKNTQDRPTLFIEVIQRRNHNGFGAGNFKTLFESLELEQEKRGNL
;
A
#
# COMPACT_ATOMS: atom_id res chain seq x y z
N MET A 1 -34.94 6.48 -16.56
CA MET A 1 -33.98 7.53 -16.91
C MET A 1 -33.63 8.29 -15.63
N SER A 2 -32.47 8.00 -15.06
CA SER A 2 -31.72 8.89 -14.16
C SER A 2 -30.25 8.46 -14.28
N LYS A 3 -29.58 8.93 -15.34
CA LYS A 3 -28.12 8.81 -15.45
C LYS A 3 -27.55 9.65 -14.30
N GLY A 4 -26.94 9.00 -13.32
CA GLY A 4 -26.21 9.70 -12.27
C GLY A 4 -25.14 10.57 -12.91
N SER A 5 -25.08 11.84 -12.52
CA SER A 5 -23.96 12.73 -12.79
C SER A 5 -22.76 12.28 -11.98
N GLY A 6 -22.13 11.18 -12.41
CA GLY A 6 -20.85 10.74 -11.88
C GLY A 6 -19.76 11.70 -12.34
N GLU A 7 -18.86 12.04 -11.43
CA GLU A 7 -17.63 12.76 -11.74
C GLU A 7 -16.82 11.98 -12.79
N GLY A 8 -16.32 12.66 -13.82
CA GLY A 8 -15.55 12.02 -14.89
C GLY A 8 -14.18 11.56 -14.40
N ARG A 9 -13.71 10.38 -14.85
CA ARG A 9 -12.42 9.82 -14.39
C ARG A 9 -11.71 8.96 -15.44
N VAL A 10 -10.39 8.87 -15.30
CA VAL A 10 -9.52 7.93 -16.02
C VAL A 10 -9.59 6.56 -15.35
N VAL A 11 -9.88 5.52 -16.13
CA VAL A 11 -10.10 4.15 -15.64
C VAL A 11 -8.92 3.22 -15.94
N ASN A 12 -8.32 3.30 -17.12
CA ASN A 12 -7.18 2.47 -17.52
C ASN A 12 -6.43 3.07 -18.73
N PHE A 13 -5.27 2.51 -19.08
CA PHE A 13 -4.71 2.68 -20.43
C PHE A 13 -5.63 1.96 -21.44
N ASP A 14 -5.94 2.59 -22.58
CA ASP A 14 -6.68 1.93 -23.69
C ASP A 14 -5.71 1.48 -24.79
N HIS A 15 -4.87 2.39 -25.29
CA HIS A 15 -3.81 2.07 -26.24
C HIS A 15 -2.72 3.16 -26.27
N LEU A 16 -1.63 2.86 -26.97
CA LEU A 16 -0.57 3.83 -27.29
C LEU A 16 -0.51 4.04 -28.79
N VAL A 17 -0.28 5.28 -29.23
CA VAL A 17 -0.11 5.60 -30.66
C VAL A 17 1.32 6.05 -30.92
N PHE A 18 2.00 5.33 -31.80
CA PHE A 18 3.30 5.69 -32.32
C PHE A 18 3.15 6.30 -33.71
N TRP A 19 3.75 7.47 -33.89
CA TRP A 19 3.98 8.00 -35.22
C TRP A 19 5.35 7.53 -35.68
N VAL A 20 5.36 6.82 -36.81
CA VAL A 20 6.55 6.16 -37.33
C VAL A 20 6.71 6.41 -38.83
N ALA A 21 7.94 6.39 -39.31
CA ALA A 21 8.24 6.46 -40.73
C ALA A 21 7.62 5.30 -41.52
N ASN A 22 7.47 4.12 -40.90
CA ASN A 22 6.88 2.94 -41.55
C ASN A 22 6.12 2.04 -40.55
N ALA A 23 4.79 2.09 -40.61
CA ALA A 23 3.93 1.32 -39.71
C ALA A 23 4.08 -0.20 -39.87
N ASN A 24 4.38 -0.71 -41.07
CA ASN A 24 4.56 -2.14 -41.30
C ASN A 24 5.81 -2.67 -40.60
N THR A 25 6.93 -1.96 -40.73
CA THR A 25 8.20 -2.36 -40.11
C THR A 25 8.13 -2.25 -38.59
N ALA A 26 7.54 -1.18 -38.06
CA ALA A 26 7.36 -1.00 -36.63
C ALA A 26 6.46 -2.09 -36.01
N ALA A 27 5.30 -2.34 -36.61
CA ALA A 27 4.40 -3.41 -36.16
C ALA A 27 5.09 -4.80 -36.21
N SER A 28 5.79 -5.10 -37.31
CA SER A 28 6.53 -6.36 -37.46
C SER A 28 7.65 -6.51 -36.42
N TYR A 29 8.31 -5.42 -36.02
CA TYR A 29 9.31 -5.45 -34.95
C TYR A 29 8.68 -5.87 -33.62
N PHE A 30 7.55 -5.27 -33.23
CA PHE A 30 6.88 -5.60 -31.98
C PHE A 30 6.34 -7.04 -31.98
N VAL A 31 5.82 -7.52 -33.11
CA VAL A 31 5.37 -8.91 -33.27
C VAL A 31 6.54 -9.88 -33.13
N SER A 32 7.58 -9.71 -33.95
CA SER A 32 8.70 -10.64 -34.02
C SER A 32 9.59 -10.62 -32.78
N ARG A 33 9.87 -9.44 -32.22
CA ARG A 33 10.85 -9.25 -31.12
C ARG A 33 10.22 -9.28 -29.74
N LEU A 34 9.04 -8.69 -29.58
CA LEU A 34 8.38 -8.53 -28.27
C LEU A 34 7.20 -9.49 -28.05
N GLY A 35 6.84 -10.28 -29.07
CA GLY A 35 5.81 -11.31 -28.97
C GLY A 35 4.38 -10.78 -29.03
N PHE A 36 4.20 -9.55 -29.53
CA PHE A 36 2.86 -9.04 -29.85
C PHE A 36 2.23 -9.87 -30.96
N ARG A 37 0.90 -9.82 -31.06
CA ARG A 37 0.11 -10.43 -32.13
C ARG A 37 -0.53 -9.34 -32.98
N PRO A 38 -0.60 -9.50 -34.32
CA PRO A 38 -1.40 -8.63 -35.16
C PRO A 38 -2.84 -8.59 -34.65
N LEU A 39 -3.40 -7.40 -34.48
CA LEU A 39 -4.77 -7.23 -34.02
C LEU A 39 -5.67 -6.78 -35.17
N ALA A 40 -5.36 -5.61 -35.74
CA ALA A 40 -6.20 -5.00 -36.76
C ALA A 40 -5.44 -3.97 -37.61
N VAL A 41 -5.98 -3.66 -38.79
CA VAL A 41 -5.46 -2.65 -39.71
C VAL A 41 -6.54 -1.64 -40.09
N ARG A 42 -6.18 -0.36 -40.14
CA ARG A 42 -6.98 0.69 -40.79
C ARG A 42 -6.23 1.15 -42.03
N GLU A 43 -6.77 0.78 -43.20
CA GLU A 43 -6.18 1.13 -44.49
C GLU A 43 -6.31 2.63 -44.77
N PRO A 44 -5.37 3.23 -45.52
CA PRO A 44 -5.45 4.63 -45.92
C PRO A 44 -6.66 4.90 -46.81
N SER A 45 -7.24 6.08 -46.68
CA SER A 45 -8.32 6.59 -47.53
C SER A 45 -7.99 8.00 -48.04
N PRO A 46 -8.69 8.52 -49.06
CA PRO A 46 -8.45 9.88 -49.57
C PRO A 46 -8.58 10.98 -48.50
N ASP A 47 -9.47 10.79 -47.54
CA ASP A 47 -9.73 11.67 -46.39
C ASP A 47 -8.78 11.41 -45.20
N ARG A 48 -8.12 10.26 -45.17
CA ARG A 48 -7.14 9.88 -44.15
C ARG A 48 -5.97 9.14 -44.79
N PRO A 49 -4.97 9.87 -45.33
CA PRO A 49 -3.81 9.28 -46.01
C PRO A 49 -2.78 8.71 -45.00
N VAL A 50 -3.24 7.87 -44.08
CA VAL A 50 -2.48 7.30 -42.97
C VAL A 50 -2.79 5.81 -42.89
N LEU A 51 -1.75 4.99 -42.92
CA LEU A 51 -1.84 3.56 -42.62
C LEU A 51 -1.70 3.37 -41.11
N SER A 52 -2.64 2.65 -40.48
CA SER A 52 -2.53 2.30 -39.07
C SER A 52 -2.49 0.78 -38.88
N LYS A 53 -1.49 0.29 -38.16
CA LYS A 53 -1.33 -1.12 -37.78
C LYS A 53 -1.44 -1.24 -36.26
N ALA A 54 -2.46 -1.96 -35.79
CA ALA A 54 -2.64 -2.26 -34.37
C ALA A 54 -2.09 -3.66 -34.05
N VAL A 55 -1.32 -3.75 -32.99
CA VAL A 55 -0.80 -4.99 -32.42
C VAL A 55 -1.21 -5.09 -30.96
N ARG A 56 -1.40 -6.31 -30.46
CA ARG A 56 -1.82 -6.56 -29.08
C ARG A 56 -0.97 -7.64 -28.42
N LEU A 57 -0.67 -7.48 -27.15
CA LEU A 57 -0.04 -8.49 -26.31
C LEU A 57 -1.10 -9.18 -25.45
N ASN A 58 -1.07 -10.52 -25.42
CA ASN A 58 -2.04 -11.43 -24.79
C ASN A 58 -3.46 -11.46 -25.36
N LYS A 59 -4.11 -12.63 -25.23
CA LYS A 59 -5.57 -12.73 -25.30
C LYS A 59 -6.11 -12.25 -23.95
N VAL A 60 -7.05 -11.30 -23.95
CA VAL A 60 -7.94 -11.11 -22.80
C VAL A 60 -8.53 -12.49 -22.49
N HIS A 61 -8.37 -12.99 -21.27
CA HIS A 61 -9.01 -14.23 -20.84
C HIS A 61 -10.49 -14.15 -21.24
N GLU A 62 -10.96 -15.06 -22.10
CA GLU A 62 -12.31 -15.03 -22.71
C GLU A 62 -13.45 -15.08 -21.67
N GLU A 63 -13.13 -15.25 -20.39
CA GLU A 63 -14.06 -15.33 -19.26
C GLU A 63 -14.32 -13.99 -18.52
N TRP A 64 -13.59 -12.92 -18.82
CA TRP A 64 -13.80 -11.62 -18.16
C TRP A 64 -14.66 -10.71 -19.02
N ASP A 65 -15.89 -10.46 -18.57
CA ASP A 65 -16.73 -9.45 -19.17
C ASP A 65 -16.26 -8.03 -18.80
N ALA A 66 -16.73 -7.03 -19.54
CA ALA A 66 -16.47 -5.62 -19.27
C ALA A 66 -17.03 -5.14 -17.91
N PHE A 67 -17.75 -5.98 -17.17
CA PHE A 67 -18.25 -5.70 -15.82
C PHE A 67 -17.24 -6.13 -14.76
N ALA A 68 -16.57 -7.27 -14.95
CA ALA A 68 -15.52 -7.75 -14.06
C ALA A 68 -14.24 -6.87 -14.12
N ILE A 69 -13.88 -6.36 -15.30
CA ILE A 69 -12.77 -5.39 -15.44
C ILE A 69 -13.08 -4.10 -14.65
N ARG A 70 -14.34 -3.63 -14.69
CA ARG A 70 -14.81 -2.43 -13.96
C ARG A 70 -14.93 -2.62 -12.45
N GLN A 71 -15.22 -3.84 -12.00
CA GLN A 71 -15.44 -4.14 -10.58
C GLN A 71 -14.15 -4.54 -9.84
N TYR A 72 -13.16 -5.11 -10.55
CA TYR A 72 -11.96 -5.71 -9.95
C TYR A 72 -10.64 -5.05 -10.37
N GLY A 73 -10.64 -3.90 -11.07
CA GLY A 73 -9.40 -3.15 -11.37
C GLY A 73 -8.43 -3.87 -12.33
N ILE A 74 -8.93 -4.79 -13.16
CA ILE A 74 -8.09 -5.67 -13.99
C ILE A 74 -7.42 -4.85 -15.10
N LYS A 75 -6.09 -4.95 -15.19
CA LYS A 75 -5.29 -4.27 -16.23
C LYS A 75 -5.55 -4.91 -17.60
N GLU A 76 -5.88 -4.09 -18.60
CA GLU A 76 -6.23 -4.56 -19.96
C GLU A 76 -5.00 -5.04 -20.76
N ALA A 77 -5.27 -5.73 -21.87
CA ALA A 77 -4.26 -6.18 -22.82
C ALA A 77 -3.55 -5.00 -23.49
N ILE A 78 -2.21 -5.06 -23.58
CA ILE A 78 -1.38 -3.98 -24.13
C ILE A 78 -1.67 -3.84 -25.63
N THR A 79 -2.25 -2.72 -26.05
CA THR A 79 -2.53 -2.42 -27.46
C THR A 79 -1.70 -1.23 -27.93
N ILE A 80 -0.99 -1.39 -29.04
CA ILE A 80 -0.15 -0.34 -29.65
C ILE A 80 -0.54 -0.16 -31.11
N ILE A 81 -0.70 1.09 -31.52
CA ILE A 81 -0.98 1.50 -32.89
C ILE A 81 0.27 2.14 -33.48
N PHE A 82 0.68 1.69 -34.66
CA PHE A 82 1.71 2.34 -35.46
C PHE A 82 1.05 3.04 -36.65
N GLU A 83 1.31 4.35 -36.78
CA GLU A 83 0.76 5.17 -37.85
C GLU A 83 1.88 5.74 -38.72
N SER A 84 1.73 5.61 -40.02
CA SER A 84 2.65 6.21 -41.00
C SER A 84 1.87 6.87 -42.14
N PRO A 85 2.29 8.06 -42.62
CA PRO A 85 1.64 8.74 -43.73
C PRO A 85 1.88 7.99 -45.04
N THR A 86 0.89 7.97 -45.93
CA THR A 86 1.00 7.31 -47.25
C THR A 86 1.09 8.29 -48.40
N SER A 87 1.09 9.59 -48.12
CA SER A 87 1.23 10.67 -49.10
C SER A 87 2.37 11.60 -48.69
N PRO A 88 3.18 12.11 -49.64
CA PRO A 88 4.22 13.10 -49.37
C PRO A 88 3.66 14.52 -49.16
N SER A 89 2.34 14.70 -49.19
CA SER A 89 1.71 16.01 -48.93
C SER A 89 1.93 16.43 -47.46
N PRO A 90 2.01 17.73 -47.15
CA PRO A 90 2.10 18.20 -45.78
C PRO A 90 0.96 17.62 -44.93
N HIS A 91 1.33 16.92 -43.87
CA HIS A 91 0.44 16.22 -42.95
C HIS A 91 1.06 16.31 -41.54
N PRO A 92 0.28 16.46 -40.45
CA PRO A 92 0.81 16.58 -39.10
C PRO A 92 1.84 15.50 -38.74
N ILE A 93 1.58 14.25 -39.12
CA ILE A 93 2.52 13.13 -38.92
C ILE A 93 3.87 13.39 -39.61
N THR A 94 3.86 13.86 -40.87
CA THR A 94 5.09 14.12 -41.62
C THR A 94 5.89 15.29 -41.03
N GLU A 95 5.20 16.30 -40.49
CA GLU A 95 5.81 17.46 -39.82
C GLU A 95 6.49 17.02 -38.51
N ASP A 96 5.77 16.34 -37.63
CA ASP A 96 6.29 15.86 -36.35
C ASP A 96 7.40 14.81 -36.54
N LEU A 97 7.25 13.87 -37.49
CA LEU A 97 8.31 12.89 -37.80
C LEU A 97 9.60 13.57 -38.28
N SER A 98 9.49 14.69 -39.01
CA SER A 98 10.67 15.44 -39.48
C SER A 98 11.41 16.10 -38.32
N ALA A 99 10.70 16.54 -37.28
CA ALA A 99 11.27 17.08 -36.06
C ALA A 99 11.85 15.96 -35.16
N HIS A 100 11.02 14.98 -34.82
CA HIS A 100 11.27 14.06 -33.70
C HIS A 100 11.86 12.71 -34.12
N GLY A 101 11.63 12.27 -35.38
CA GLY A 101 11.82 10.87 -35.77
C GLY A 101 10.64 10.03 -35.30
N ASP A 102 10.80 8.71 -35.18
CA ASP A 102 9.73 7.84 -34.65
C ASP A 102 9.51 8.14 -33.15
N PHE A 103 8.27 8.28 -32.70
CA PHE A 103 8.00 8.58 -31.28
C PHE A 103 6.58 8.17 -30.87
N VAL A 104 6.37 8.05 -29.56
CA VAL A 104 5.01 7.91 -29.01
C VAL A 104 4.34 9.26 -29.12
N LYS A 105 3.25 9.35 -29.88
CA LYS A 105 2.45 10.56 -30.04
C LYS A 105 1.39 10.66 -28.95
N ASP A 106 0.63 9.58 -28.75
CA ASP A 106 -0.53 9.58 -27.86
C ASP A 106 -0.45 8.45 -26.83
N VAL A 107 -0.84 8.77 -25.60
CA VAL A 107 -1.13 7.81 -24.54
C VAL A 107 -2.63 7.91 -24.27
N SER A 108 -3.39 6.92 -24.72
CA SER A 108 -4.85 6.96 -24.65
C SER A 108 -5.38 6.31 -23.37
N PHE A 109 -6.44 6.90 -22.81
CA PHE A 109 -7.06 6.47 -21.56
C PHE A 109 -8.51 6.05 -21.77
N ALA A 110 -8.87 4.86 -21.31
CA ALA A 110 -10.26 4.48 -21.13
C ALA A 110 -10.85 5.32 -19.99
N VAL A 111 -12.02 5.94 -20.22
CA VAL A 111 -12.62 6.87 -19.25
C VAL A 111 -14.08 6.55 -18.94
N GLU A 112 -14.52 6.99 -17.77
CA GLU A 112 -15.94 7.04 -17.39
C GLU A 112 -16.42 8.48 -17.35
N ALA A 113 -17.67 8.69 -17.80
CA ALA A 113 -18.29 10.01 -17.93
C ALA A 113 -17.41 11.00 -18.72
N LEU A 114 -17.04 10.61 -19.94
CA LEU A 114 -16.19 11.38 -20.87
C LEU A 114 -16.55 12.86 -20.95
N ASP A 115 -17.82 13.21 -21.11
CA ASP A 115 -18.26 14.60 -21.23
C ASP A 115 -17.92 15.43 -19.98
N ALA A 116 -18.10 14.84 -18.79
CA ALA A 116 -17.79 15.51 -17.52
C ALA A 116 -16.29 15.67 -17.33
N LEU A 117 -15.50 14.65 -17.68
CA LEU A 117 -14.03 14.71 -17.60
C LEU A 117 -13.45 15.75 -18.55
N VAL A 118 -13.93 15.81 -19.79
CA VAL A 118 -13.48 16.81 -20.77
C VAL A 118 -13.85 18.22 -20.34
N ALA A 119 -15.08 18.43 -19.83
CA ALA A 119 -15.48 19.72 -19.30
C ALA A 119 -14.64 20.15 -18.09
N ALA A 120 -14.30 19.22 -17.20
CA ALA A 120 -13.40 19.48 -16.07
C ALA A 120 -11.98 19.82 -16.54
N ALA A 121 -11.45 19.08 -17.52
CA ALA A 121 -10.15 19.36 -18.13
C ALA A 121 -10.11 20.75 -18.80
N GLU A 122 -11.15 21.13 -19.55
CA GLU A 122 -11.27 22.47 -20.13
C GLU A 122 -11.28 23.56 -19.05
N ALA A 123 -12.05 23.36 -17.97
CA ALA A 123 -12.09 24.27 -16.84
C ALA A 123 -10.75 24.35 -16.09
N GLY A 124 -9.99 23.25 -16.03
CA GLY A 124 -8.64 23.16 -15.47
C GLY A 124 -7.55 23.81 -16.33
N GLY A 125 -7.90 24.22 -17.56
CA GLY A 125 -7.03 24.89 -18.50
C GLY A 125 -6.34 23.96 -19.51
N ALA A 126 -6.77 22.70 -19.64
CA ALA A 126 -6.29 21.82 -20.69
C ALA A 126 -6.67 22.35 -22.07
N ARG A 127 -5.74 22.26 -23.03
CA ARG A 127 -6.01 22.59 -24.42
C ARG A 127 -6.64 21.39 -25.12
N VAL A 128 -7.93 21.48 -25.42
CA VAL A 128 -8.66 20.48 -26.20
C VAL A 128 -8.35 20.65 -27.68
N LEU A 129 -7.67 19.67 -28.27
CA LEU A 129 -7.39 19.64 -29.71
C LEU A 129 -8.57 19.11 -30.51
N LYS A 130 -9.32 18.17 -29.92
CA LYS A 130 -10.56 17.62 -30.48
C LYS A 130 -11.56 17.43 -29.34
N GLY A 131 -12.67 18.16 -29.40
CA GLY A 131 -13.77 18.01 -28.45
C GLY A 131 -14.44 16.65 -28.56
N VAL A 132 -15.37 16.36 -27.65
CA VAL A 132 -16.09 15.07 -27.63
C VAL A 132 -16.71 14.79 -29.00
N THR A 133 -16.18 13.75 -29.65
CA THR A 133 -16.51 13.33 -31.01
C THR A 133 -16.96 11.88 -30.97
N GLU A 134 -17.90 11.53 -31.83
CA GLU A 134 -18.36 10.15 -32.01
C GLU A 134 -17.86 9.63 -33.37
N GLU A 135 -17.24 8.45 -33.35
CA GLU A 135 -16.95 7.66 -34.55
C GLU A 135 -17.74 6.34 -34.45
N ALA A 136 -18.32 5.91 -35.57
CA ALA A 136 -19.20 4.75 -35.60
C ALA A 136 -19.00 3.92 -36.87
N ASP A 137 -19.21 2.61 -36.75
CA ASP A 137 -19.36 1.68 -37.86
C ASP A 137 -20.45 0.64 -37.54
N GLU A 138 -20.44 -0.50 -38.22
CA GLU A 138 -21.44 -1.56 -38.04
C GLU A 138 -21.42 -2.19 -36.63
N ASP A 139 -20.32 -2.06 -35.90
CA ASP A 139 -20.13 -2.67 -34.58
C ASP A 139 -20.42 -1.72 -33.40
N GLY A 140 -20.92 -0.51 -33.68
CA GLY A 140 -21.40 0.44 -32.68
C GLY A 140 -20.68 1.78 -32.71
N VAL A 141 -20.66 2.45 -31.56
CA VAL A 141 -20.16 3.84 -31.43
C VAL A 141 -19.05 3.94 -30.40
N VAL A 142 -17.97 4.61 -30.77
CA VAL A 142 -16.90 5.06 -29.89
C VAL A 142 -16.99 6.57 -29.72
N ARG A 143 -16.88 7.05 -28.49
CA ARG A 143 -16.84 8.47 -28.17
C ARG A 143 -15.45 8.80 -27.65
N PHE A 144 -14.85 9.91 -28.08
CA PHE A 144 -13.53 10.32 -27.60
C PHE A 144 -13.28 11.83 -27.68
N ALA A 145 -12.28 12.29 -26.94
CA ALA A 145 -11.72 13.64 -27.03
C ALA A 145 -10.19 13.56 -27.00
N VAL A 146 -9.51 14.57 -27.55
CA VAL A 146 -8.04 14.64 -27.60
C VAL A 146 -7.55 15.91 -26.91
N LEU A 147 -6.70 15.74 -25.90
CA LEU A 147 -6.09 16.81 -25.13
C LEU A 147 -4.61 16.93 -25.46
N GLN A 148 -4.08 18.15 -25.53
CA GLN A 148 -2.62 18.37 -25.56
C GLN A 148 -2.05 18.24 -24.15
N THR A 149 -0.91 17.56 -24.02
CA THR A 149 -0.11 17.47 -22.78
C THR A 149 1.29 18.07 -22.99
N TYR A 150 2.27 17.68 -22.19
CA TYR A 150 3.67 18.11 -22.31
C TYR A 150 4.26 17.86 -23.70
N GLY A 151 5.15 18.76 -24.13
CA GLY A 151 5.77 18.73 -25.44
C GLY A 151 4.75 18.63 -26.58
N ASP A 152 5.00 17.72 -27.51
CA ASP A 152 4.11 17.45 -28.65
C ASP A 152 3.22 16.22 -28.41
N ASN A 153 3.12 15.72 -27.17
CA ASN A 153 2.28 14.57 -26.84
C ASN A 153 0.80 14.94 -26.67
N THR A 154 -0.06 13.94 -26.88
CA THR A 154 -1.50 14.05 -26.64
C THR A 154 -2.02 12.92 -25.75
N HIS A 155 -3.19 13.15 -25.16
CA HIS A 155 -3.99 12.13 -24.51
C HIS A 155 -5.35 12.03 -25.18
N THR A 156 -5.67 10.85 -25.72
CA THR A 156 -7.01 10.52 -26.18
C THR A 156 -7.82 9.93 -25.03
N LEU A 157 -8.87 10.63 -24.59
CA LEU A 157 -9.84 10.13 -23.62
C LEU A 157 -10.96 9.41 -24.36
N ILE A 158 -11.16 8.12 -24.10
CA ILE A 158 -12.01 7.26 -24.93
C ILE A 158 -13.05 6.47 -24.12
N ASP A 159 -14.29 6.50 -24.59
CA ASP A 159 -15.42 5.69 -24.11
C ASP A 159 -15.85 4.73 -25.22
N ARG A 160 -15.58 3.44 -24.99
CA ARG A 160 -15.90 2.32 -25.89
C ARG A 160 -17.07 1.48 -25.39
N SER A 161 -17.82 1.95 -24.40
CA SER A 161 -18.89 1.17 -23.74
C SER A 161 -19.99 0.70 -24.70
N GLN A 162 -20.18 1.41 -25.81
CA GLN A 162 -21.16 1.13 -26.87
C GLN A 162 -20.57 0.55 -28.16
N TYR A 163 -19.29 0.15 -28.14
CA TYR A 163 -18.62 -0.45 -29.30
C TYR A 163 -18.34 -1.94 -29.05
N ARG A 164 -18.52 -2.77 -30.08
CA ARG A 164 -18.32 -4.24 -30.00
C ARG A 164 -17.39 -4.78 -31.09
N GLY A 165 -16.81 -3.90 -31.91
CA GLY A 165 -15.93 -4.29 -32.99
C GLY A 165 -14.56 -4.71 -32.49
N VAL A 166 -13.72 -5.20 -33.41
CA VAL A 166 -12.41 -5.78 -33.07
C VAL A 166 -11.52 -4.83 -32.25
N PHE A 167 -11.57 -3.53 -32.54
CA PHE A 167 -10.80 -2.52 -31.85
C PHE A 167 -11.46 -1.13 -31.86
N LEU A 168 -11.29 -0.36 -32.94
CA LEU A 168 -11.88 0.98 -33.13
C LEU A 168 -12.57 1.08 -34.49
N PRO A 169 -13.51 2.02 -34.68
CA PRO A 169 -14.21 2.19 -35.95
C PRO A 169 -13.26 2.26 -37.15
N GLY A 170 -13.56 1.47 -38.18
CA GLY A 170 -12.77 1.40 -39.42
C GLY A 170 -11.51 0.53 -39.36
N TYR A 171 -11.21 -0.11 -38.23
CA TYR A 171 -10.19 -1.15 -38.15
C TYR A 171 -10.77 -2.51 -38.54
N ARG A 172 -10.06 -3.24 -39.40
CA ARG A 172 -10.41 -4.62 -39.78
C ARG A 172 -9.46 -5.60 -39.11
N ALA A 173 -10.00 -6.70 -38.59
CA ALA A 173 -9.21 -7.75 -37.97
C ALA A 173 -8.16 -8.30 -38.94
N VAL A 174 -6.98 -8.59 -38.41
CA VAL A 174 -5.90 -9.26 -39.14
C VAL A 174 -5.75 -10.66 -38.56
N ALA A 175 -5.56 -11.66 -39.43
CA ALA A 175 -5.29 -13.01 -38.98
C ALA A 175 -3.97 -13.05 -38.21
N ASP A 176 -3.95 -13.79 -37.11
CA ASP A 176 -2.75 -14.02 -36.33
C ASP A 176 -2.04 -15.27 -36.84
N ASP A 177 -1.40 -15.14 -37.99
CA ASP A 177 -0.68 -16.19 -38.72
C ASP A 177 0.85 -16.02 -38.66
N ASP A 178 1.35 -15.22 -37.70
CA ASP A 178 2.78 -15.03 -37.54
C ASP A 178 3.45 -16.30 -37.00
N VAL A 179 4.17 -16.98 -37.89
CA VAL A 179 4.88 -18.23 -37.64
C VAL A 179 5.86 -18.12 -36.46
N LEU A 180 6.43 -16.93 -36.18
CA LEU A 180 7.33 -16.75 -35.03
C LEU A 180 6.59 -16.86 -33.71
N ASN A 181 5.33 -16.43 -33.64
CA ASN A 181 4.51 -16.58 -32.44
C ASN A 181 4.09 -18.02 -32.14
N GLU A 182 4.12 -18.90 -33.15
CA GLU A 182 3.89 -20.34 -32.97
C GLU A 182 5.16 -21.10 -32.57
N ILE A 183 6.32 -20.71 -33.11
CA ILE A 183 7.58 -21.46 -32.94
C ILE A 183 8.39 -20.97 -31.74
N LEU A 184 8.33 -19.67 -31.41
CA LEU A 184 9.13 -19.08 -30.33
C LEU A 184 8.33 -18.99 -29.02
N PRO A 185 9.00 -19.13 -27.86
CA PRO A 185 8.32 -19.07 -26.56
C PRO A 185 7.55 -17.76 -26.38
N PRO A 186 6.41 -17.79 -25.66
CA PRO A 186 5.67 -16.57 -25.33
C PRO A 186 6.50 -15.69 -24.40
N THR A 187 6.40 -14.38 -24.57
CA THR A 187 7.18 -13.41 -23.80
C THR A 187 6.65 -13.18 -22.39
N LYS A 188 5.46 -13.69 -22.02
CA LYS A 188 4.85 -13.54 -20.68
C LYS A 188 4.79 -12.09 -20.16
N LEU A 189 4.77 -11.12 -21.07
CA LEU A 189 4.51 -9.73 -20.75
C LEU A 189 3.00 -9.57 -20.61
N GLU A 190 2.53 -8.86 -19.60
CA GLU A 190 1.11 -8.89 -19.20
C GLU A 190 0.36 -7.60 -19.50
N TYR A 191 0.82 -6.49 -18.93
CA TYR A 191 0.18 -5.18 -18.99
C TYR A 191 1.21 -4.03 -18.95
N ILE A 192 0.76 -2.79 -19.20
CA ILE A 192 1.59 -1.59 -19.01
C ILE A 192 1.67 -1.28 -17.51
N ASP A 193 2.85 -1.37 -16.90
CA ASP A 193 3.05 -1.00 -15.50
C ASP A 193 3.01 0.52 -15.32
N HIS A 194 3.72 1.24 -16.20
CA HIS A 194 3.74 2.69 -16.27
C HIS A 194 4.27 3.19 -17.63
N VAL A 195 4.04 4.47 -17.90
CA VAL A 195 4.65 5.19 -19.04
C VAL A 195 5.48 6.35 -18.48
N GLU A 196 6.71 6.49 -18.97
CA GLU A 196 7.65 7.48 -18.45
C GLU A 196 8.07 8.48 -19.54
N GLY A 197 8.08 9.76 -19.19
CA GLY A 197 8.51 10.85 -20.06
C GLY A 197 9.62 11.70 -19.47
N ASN A 198 10.41 12.32 -20.34
CA ASN A 198 11.40 13.32 -19.96
C ASN A 198 10.94 14.72 -20.36
N MET A 199 11.10 15.65 -19.43
CA MET A 199 10.60 17.02 -19.47
C MET A 199 11.75 18.00 -19.75
N GLU A 200 11.43 19.08 -20.44
CA GLU A 200 12.32 20.24 -20.60
C GLU A 200 12.64 20.86 -19.23
N ASP A 201 13.84 21.42 -19.10
CA ASP A 201 14.32 22.03 -17.86
C ASP A 201 13.34 23.11 -17.35
N GLY A 202 12.85 22.93 -16.13
CA GLY A 202 11.91 23.81 -15.44
C GLY A 202 10.44 23.50 -15.68
N THR A 203 10.10 22.42 -16.38
CA THR A 203 8.71 22.08 -16.75
C THR A 203 8.11 20.92 -15.96
N LEU A 204 8.90 20.17 -15.17
CA LEU A 204 8.42 18.99 -14.43
C LEU A 204 7.18 19.26 -13.57
N GLU A 205 7.25 20.28 -12.71
CA GLU A 205 6.15 20.62 -11.81
C GLU A 205 4.88 21.04 -12.57
N SER A 206 5.04 21.78 -13.67
CA SER A 206 3.89 22.18 -14.48
C SER A 206 3.25 21.02 -15.23
N SER A 207 4.05 20.02 -15.65
CA SER A 207 3.56 18.80 -16.27
C SER A 207 2.81 17.93 -15.25
N VAL A 208 3.35 17.72 -14.05
CA VAL A 208 2.67 16.97 -12.98
C VAL A 208 1.35 17.66 -12.58
N ALA A 209 1.39 18.97 -12.36
CA ALA A 209 0.20 19.76 -12.00
C ALA A 209 -0.84 19.82 -13.12
N TRP A 210 -0.48 19.50 -14.36
CA TRP A 210 -1.44 19.36 -15.45
C TRP A 210 -2.32 18.12 -15.24
N TYR A 211 -1.76 16.99 -14.83
CA TYR A 211 -2.54 15.77 -14.56
C TYR A 211 -3.44 15.93 -13.33
N GLU A 212 -2.91 16.54 -12.27
CA GLU A 212 -3.65 16.80 -11.03
C GLU A 212 -4.91 17.64 -11.31
N ARG A 213 -4.79 18.68 -12.13
CA ARG A 213 -5.90 19.59 -12.43
C ARG A 213 -6.86 19.08 -13.48
N ASN A 214 -6.38 18.36 -14.48
CA ASN A 214 -7.17 18.09 -15.69
C ASN A 214 -7.69 16.66 -15.80
N LEU A 215 -7.05 15.68 -15.15
CA LEU A 215 -7.39 14.26 -15.29
C LEU A 215 -7.76 13.56 -13.97
N ASN A 216 -7.91 14.32 -12.88
CA ASN A 216 -8.23 13.79 -11.54
C ASN A 216 -7.24 12.70 -11.09
N MET A 217 -5.95 12.93 -11.35
CA MET A 217 -4.86 12.05 -10.92
C MET A 217 -4.16 12.65 -9.71
N GLN A 218 -3.63 11.80 -8.83
CA GLN A 218 -2.91 12.21 -7.63
C GLN A 218 -1.40 12.03 -7.82
N ARG A 219 -0.61 12.92 -7.22
CA ARG A 219 0.84 12.80 -7.18
C ARG A 219 1.23 11.58 -6.37
N PHE A 220 2.04 10.72 -6.96
CA PHE A 220 2.47 9.45 -6.42
C PHE A 220 3.98 9.38 -6.67
N TRP A 221 4.78 9.56 -5.62
CA TRP A 221 6.25 9.57 -5.67
C TRP A 221 6.89 10.85 -6.25
N CYS A 222 7.83 11.42 -5.50
CA CYS A 222 8.71 12.49 -5.97
C CYS A 222 10.14 12.27 -5.46
N VAL A 223 11.11 12.43 -6.35
CA VAL A 223 12.53 12.55 -6.03
C VAL A 223 12.96 13.96 -6.45
N ASP A 224 13.26 14.81 -5.48
CA ASP A 224 13.63 16.21 -5.70
C ASP A 224 15.04 16.48 -5.13
N TYR A 225 16.00 16.76 -6.02
CA TYR A 225 17.38 17.08 -5.67
C TYR A 225 17.65 18.60 -5.58
N LYS A 226 16.62 19.47 -5.54
CA LYS A 226 16.78 20.94 -5.48
C LYS A 226 17.63 21.44 -4.29
N HIS A 227 17.86 20.62 -3.26
CA HIS A 227 18.59 20.97 -2.04
C HIS A 227 20.00 20.36 -1.91
N ASP A 228 20.44 19.49 -2.84
CA ASP A 228 21.72 18.80 -2.76
C ASP A 228 22.69 19.19 -3.89
N LEU A 229 23.94 19.51 -3.54
CA LEU A 229 25.03 19.59 -4.52
C LEU A 229 25.47 18.16 -4.89
N VAL A 230 24.80 17.56 -5.86
CA VAL A 230 25.10 16.18 -6.29
C VAL A 230 26.34 16.13 -7.22
N PRO A 231 27.31 15.23 -6.95
CA PRO A 231 28.55 15.10 -7.73
C PRO A 231 28.38 14.41 -9.10
N TYR A 232 27.18 13.90 -9.43
CA TYR A 232 26.88 13.14 -10.65
C TYR A 232 25.67 13.71 -11.40
N SER A 233 25.42 13.22 -12.63
CA SER A 233 24.22 13.55 -13.41
C SER A 233 22.98 12.88 -12.79
N CYS A 234 22.18 13.64 -12.04
CA CYS A 234 20.92 13.16 -11.43
C CYS A 234 19.71 13.64 -12.22
N ILE A 235 18.56 13.02 -11.98
CA ILE A 235 17.25 13.43 -12.49
C ILE A 235 16.32 13.73 -11.32
N ASN A 236 15.52 14.79 -11.42
CA ASN A 236 14.32 14.93 -10.62
C ASN A 236 13.24 14.04 -11.26
N SER A 237 12.43 13.39 -10.44
CA SER A 237 11.36 12.51 -10.92
C SER A 237 10.09 12.78 -10.14
N ALA A 238 8.95 12.78 -10.82
CA ALA A 238 7.64 12.88 -10.20
C ALA A 238 6.65 12.04 -10.98
N SER A 239 5.79 11.31 -10.28
CA SER A 239 4.78 10.48 -10.93
C SER A 239 3.37 10.88 -10.51
N VAL A 240 2.40 10.54 -11.35
CA VAL A 240 0.97 10.72 -11.10
C VAL A 240 0.25 9.40 -11.35
N ILE A 241 -0.74 9.12 -10.51
CA ILE A 241 -1.52 7.89 -10.56
C ILE A 241 -3.01 8.21 -10.49
N ASN A 242 -3.87 7.45 -11.17
CA ASN A 242 -5.31 7.59 -10.99
C ASN A 242 -5.77 6.93 -9.68
N LYS A 243 -7.00 7.25 -9.24
CA LYS A 243 -7.58 6.75 -7.99
C LYS A 243 -7.63 5.22 -7.91
N GLU A 244 -7.84 4.56 -9.04
CA GLU A 244 -7.91 3.10 -9.14
C GLU A 244 -6.54 2.43 -9.28
N GLU A 245 -5.44 3.19 -9.30
CA GLU A 245 -4.06 2.69 -9.41
C GLU A 245 -3.76 1.84 -10.66
N THR A 246 -4.56 2.01 -11.70
CA THR A 246 -4.46 1.30 -12.98
C THR A 246 -3.59 2.05 -14.00
N VAL A 247 -3.43 3.37 -13.86
CA VAL A 247 -2.65 4.24 -14.74
C VAL A 247 -1.59 4.98 -13.92
N LEU A 248 -0.32 4.65 -14.14
CA LEU A 248 0.83 5.36 -13.58
C LEU A 248 1.60 6.05 -14.71
N LEU A 249 1.86 7.35 -14.54
CA LEU A 249 2.70 8.14 -15.44
C LEU A 249 3.86 8.75 -14.65
N SER A 250 5.08 8.54 -15.10
CA SER A 250 6.30 9.11 -14.51
C SER A 250 6.86 10.20 -15.40
N MET A 251 7.37 11.27 -14.80
CA MET A 251 7.98 12.39 -15.49
C MET A 251 9.32 12.71 -14.86
N ASN A 252 10.34 12.86 -15.69
CA ASN A 252 11.70 13.14 -15.26
C ASN A 252 12.20 14.48 -15.81
N GLU A 253 13.10 15.12 -15.08
CA GLU A 253 13.77 16.36 -15.48
C GLU A 253 15.22 16.32 -15.02
N ALA A 254 16.10 17.06 -15.69
CA ALA A 254 17.48 17.17 -15.24
C ALA A 254 17.58 17.86 -13.87
N ALA A 255 18.25 17.22 -12.91
CA ALA A 255 18.61 17.88 -11.66
C ALA A 255 19.80 18.83 -11.89
N LYS A 256 19.86 19.95 -11.16
CA LYS A 256 20.99 20.89 -11.21
C LYS A 256 22.21 20.25 -10.55
N GLY A 257 23.22 19.86 -11.34
CA GLY A 257 24.44 19.21 -10.85
C GLY A 257 25.73 19.72 -11.50
N LEU A 258 26.88 19.19 -11.06
CA LEU A 258 28.22 19.60 -11.54
C LEU A 258 28.54 19.14 -12.98
N ARG A 259 27.78 18.19 -13.55
CA ARG A 259 27.94 17.74 -14.94
C ARG A 259 27.01 18.49 -15.90
N PRO A 260 27.46 18.78 -17.14
CA PRO A 260 26.72 19.62 -18.08
C PRO A 260 25.50 18.97 -18.74
N SER A 261 25.27 17.65 -18.61
CA SER A 261 24.06 16.97 -19.10
C SER A 261 23.65 15.76 -18.27
N SER A 262 22.35 15.47 -18.27
CA SER A 262 21.72 14.25 -17.76
C SER A 262 21.08 13.44 -18.90
N LYS A 263 20.63 12.22 -18.61
CA LYS A 263 19.87 11.40 -19.57
C LYS A 263 18.59 12.09 -20.03
N ALA A 264 17.87 12.74 -19.12
CA ALA A 264 16.71 13.55 -19.45
C ALA A 264 17.06 14.69 -20.41
N THR A 265 18.16 15.42 -20.15
CA THR A 265 18.63 16.49 -21.06
C THR A 265 19.00 15.95 -22.45
N ASP A 266 19.66 14.80 -22.51
CA ASP A 266 20.09 14.20 -23.77
C ASP A 266 18.89 13.69 -24.58
N PHE A 267 17.88 13.12 -23.91
CA PHE A 267 16.61 12.75 -24.54
C PHE A 267 15.91 13.98 -25.13
N VAL A 268 15.70 15.03 -24.34
CA VAL A 268 14.99 16.24 -24.78
C VAL A 268 15.72 16.89 -25.97
N LYS A 269 17.05 16.91 -25.97
CA LYS A 269 17.85 17.37 -27.11
C LYS A 269 17.70 16.48 -28.35
N ALA A 270 17.60 15.17 -28.17
CA ALA A 270 17.46 14.21 -29.26
C ALA A 270 16.06 14.20 -29.88
N LEU A 271 15.02 14.32 -29.05
CA LEU A 271 13.63 14.43 -29.47
C LEU A 271 13.31 15.84 -30.00
N GLY A 272 13.94 16.86 -29.42
CA GLY A 272 13.71 18.28 -29.70
C GLY A 272 12.64 18.95 -28.81
N THR A 273 12.05 18.20 -27.89
CA THR A 273 10.96 18.63 -26.99
C THR A 273 10.84 17.66 -25.81
N SER A 274 9.94 17.94 -24.86
CA SER A 274 9.52 16.96 -23.85
C SER A 274 8.76 15.81 -24.50
N GLY A 275 8.89 14.59 -23.98
CA GLY A 275 8.11 13.48 -24.51
C GLY A 275 8.29 12.16 -23.79
N VAL A 276 7.54 11.14 -24.23
CA VAL A 276 7.61 9.77 -23.69
C VAL A 276 8.93 9.11 -24.10
N GLU A 277 9.71 8.68 -23.11
CA GLU A 277 10.98 7.98 -23.29
C GLU A 277 10.79 6.47 -23.29
N HIS A 278 9.97 5.94 -22.40
CA HIS A 278 9.78 4.49 -22.35
C HIS A 278 8.41 4.08 -21.84
N ILE A 279 8.10 2.83 -22.16
CA ILE A 279 6.91 2.12 -21.71
C ILE A 279 7.40 0.91 -20.93
N ALA A 280 6.98 0.81 -19.68
CA ALA A 280 7.31 -0.32 -18.82
C ALA A 280 6.23 -1.39 -18.91
N LEU A 281 6.63 -2.60 -19.29
CA LEU A 281 5.76 -3.75 -19.44
C LEU A 281 6.00 -4.73 -18.30
N TYR A 282 4.94 -5.07 -17.59
CA TYR A 282 4.99 -5.96 -16.43
C TYR A 282 5.09 -7.43 -16.84
N THR A 283 5.76 -8.23 -15.99
CA THR A 283 5.76 -9.69 -16.04
C THR A 283 5.91 -10.28 -14.65
N ASP A 284 5.26 -11.42 -14.38
CA ASP A 284 5.45 -12.20 -13.14
C ASP A 284 6.75 -13.05 -13.14
N ASP A 285 7.40 -13.19 -14.30
CA ASP A 285 8.60 -14.02 -14.48
C ASP A 285 9.57 -13.37 -15.48
N ILE A 286 10.32 -12.38 -15.00
CA ILE A 286 11.27 -11.60 -15.79
C ILE A 286 12.38 -12.47 -16.36
N ILE A 287 12.79 -13.55 -15.69
CA ILE A 287 13.83 -14.44 -16.20
C ILE A 287 13.34 -15.19 -17.44
N ALA A 288 12.15 -15.80 -17.39
CA ALA A 288 11.59 -16.46 -18.55
C ALA A 288 11.29 -15.45 -19.68
N THR A 289 10.78 -14.28 -19.33
CA THR A 289 10.52 -13.18 -20.27
C THR A 289 11.79 -12.75 -20.99
N MET A 290 12.87 -12.49 -20.27
CA MET A 290 14.15 -12.07 -20.85
C MET A 290 14.77 -13.17 -21.72
N ARG A 291 14.67 -14.44 -21.33
CA ARG A 291 15.10 -15.56 -22.18
C ARG A 291 14.27 -15.66 -23.47
N ALA A 292 12.95 -15.47 -23.37
CA ALA A 292 12.07 -15.47 -24.53
C ALA A 292 12.38 -14.28 -25.47
N LEU A 293 12.55 -13.08 -24.94
CA LEU A 293 12.94 -11.88 -25.69
C LEU A 293 14.29 -12.06 -26.40
N LYS A 294 15.30 -12.63 -25.71
CA LYS A 294 16.60 -12.97 -26.33
C LYS A 294 16.45 -13.99 -27.46
N SER A 295 15.64 -15.04 -27.27
CA SER A 295 15.39 -16.05 -28.32
C SER A 295 14.68 -15.48 -29.56
N ARG A 296 13.87 -14.44 -29.35
CA ARG A 296 13.21 -13.64 -30.39
C ARG A 296 14.13 -12.60 -31.03
N GLY A 297 15.35 -12.45 -30.52
CA GLY A 297 16.34 -11.49 -31.00
C GLY A 297 16.00 -10.03 -30.68
N ALA A 298 15.28 -9.78 -29.59
CA ALA A 298 15.16 -8.42 -29.04
C ALA A 298 16.55 -7.91 -28.65
N ASP A 299 16.84 -6.64 -28.95
CA ASP A 299 18.13 -6.04 -28.61
C ASP A 299 18.08 -5.51 -27.17
N ILE A 300 18.72 -6.25 -26.26
CA ILE A 300 18.68 -5.99 -24.81
C ILE A 300 19.90 -5.19 -24.38
N LEU A 301 19.69 -4.24 -23.46
CA LEU A 301 20.77 -3.49 -22.83
C LEU A 301 21.59 -4.43 -21.92
N VAL A 302 22.92 -4.35 -22.04
CA VAL A 302 23.84 -5.20 -21.28
C VAL A 302 24.50 -4.39 -20.19
N PHE A 303 24.60 -4.98 -19.00
CA PHE A 303 25.25 -4.38 -17.84
C PHE A 303 26.61 -5.04 -17.56
N PRO A 304 27.60 -4.28 -17.08
CA PRO A 304 28.93 -4.81 -16.81
C PRO A 304 28.92 -5.80 -15.64
N ASP A 305 29.81 -6.79 -15.69
CA ASP A 305 29.97 -7.80 -14.63
C ASP A 305 30.16 -7.18 -13.24
N THR A 306 30.86 -6.04 -13.16
CA THR A 306 31.11 -5.30 -11.93
C THR A 306 29.84 -4.84 -11.23
N TYR A 307 28.74 -4.60 -11.96
CA TYR A 307 27.45 -4.29 -11.33
C TYR A 307 26.97 -5.45 -10.47
N TYR A 308 26.97 -6.67 -11.02
CA TYR A 308 26.50 -7.86 -10.30
C TYR A 308 27.41 -8.22 -9.13
N ASP A 309 28.71 -7.96 -9.24
CA ASP A 309 29.64 -8.13 -8.12
C ASP A 309 29.28 -7.20 -6.95
N ILE A 310 28.93 -5.93 -7.23
CA ILE A 310 28.44 -4.97 -6.23
C ILE A 310 27.10 -5.43 -5.63
N ILE A 311 26.18 -5.95 -6.44
CA ILE A 311 24.90 -6.46 -5.94
C ILE A 311 25.10 -7.66 -5.02
N ARG A 312 26.00 -8.59 -5.36
CA ARG A 312 26.33 -9.72 -4.46
C ARG A 312 26.87 -9.23 -3.12
N ASP A 313 27.75 -8.25 -3.13
CA ASP A 313 28.31 -7.65 -1.91
C ASP A 313 27.22 -6.99 -1.06
N LYS A 314 26.36 -6.17 -1.67
CA LYS A 314 25.22 -5.54 -0.98
C LYS A 314 24.24 -6.56 -0.39
N LEU A 315 23.96 -7.67 -1.09
CA LEU A 315 23.06 -8.70 -0.61
C LEU A 315 23.64 -9.55 0.53
N GLN A 316 24.97 -9.65 0.69
CA GLN A 316 25.57 -10.32 1.86
C GLN A 316 25.18 -9.66 3.18
N HIS A 317 24.89 -8.36 3.12
CA HIS A 317 24.48 -7.54 4.26
C HIS A 317 22.97 -7.31 4.32
N SER A 318 22.19 -7.92 3.41
CA SER A 318 20.73 -7.79 3.35
C SER A 318 20.05 -9.06 3.88
N SER A 319 18.89 -8.91 4.52
CA SER A 319 18.01 -10.02 4.88
C SER A 319 17.21 -10.57 3.69
N LEU A 320 17.27 -9.90 2.53
CA LEU A 320 16.52 -10.27 1.33
C LEU A 320 17.09 -11.53 0.66
N ASN A 321 16.18 -12.45 0.34
CA ASN A 321 16.46 -13.58 -0.52
C ASN A 321 15.94 -13.30 -1.94
N VAL A 322 16.85 -12.98 -2.86
CA VAL A 322 16.53 -12.82 -4.28
C VAL A 322 16.36 -14.19 -4.90
N ALA A 323 15.10 -14.62 -5.07
CA ALA A 323 14.76 -15.98 -5.46
C ALA A 323 15.30 -16.39 -6.83
N GLU A 324 15.47 -15.44 -7.75
CA GLU A 324 16.03 -15.66 -9.08
C GLU A 324 17.53 -15.99 -9.02
N GLY A 325 18.23 -15.49 -8.00
CA GLY A 325 19.69 -15.60 -7.88
C GLY A 325 20.46 -14.61 -8.76
N VAL A 326 21.49 -13.98 -8.20
CA VAL A 326 22.27 -12.91 -8.89
C VAL A 326 22.95 -13.41 -10.18
N ASP A 327 23.37 -14.67 -10.23
CA ASP A 327 24.00 -15.25 -11.43
C ASP A 327 23.00 -15.37 -12.60
N THR A 328 21.74 -15.68 -12.30
CA THR A 328 20.68 -15.74 -13.31
C THR A 328 20.26 -14.33 -13.74
N LEU A 329 20.23 -13.36 -12.82
CA LEU A 329 20.06 -11.94 -13.18
C LEU A 329 21.16 -11.48 -14.15
N LYS A 330 22.42 -11.84 -13.87
CA LYS A 330 23.57 -11.55 -14.73
C LYS A 330 23.43 -12.17 -16.12
N GLU A 331 23.10 -13.46 -16.19
CA GLU A 331 22.85 -14.18 -17.45
C GLU A 331 21.77 -13.48 -18.28
N CYS A 332 20.73 -12.95 -17.63
CA CYS A 332 19.59 -12.33 -18.28
C CYS A 332 19.73 -10.82 -18.53
N HIS A 333 20.79 -10.17 -18.02
CA HIS A 333 20.99 -8.72 -18.02
C HIS A 333 19.88 -7.94 -17.29
N VAL A 334 19.47 -8.45 -16.13
CA VAL A 334 18.42 -7.88 -15.29
C VAL A 334 19.05 -7.08 -14.15
N LEU A 335 18.68 -5.81 -14.02
CA LEU A 335 18.95 -5.00 -12.84
C LEU A 335 18.03 -5.40 -11.70
N ILE A 336 18.53 -5.23 -10.49
CA ILE A 336 17.76 -5.30 -9.27
C ILE A 336 17.92 -4.00 -8.50
N ASP A 337 16.78 -3.42 -8.13
CA ASP A 337 16.69 -2.44 -7.08
C ASP A 337 15.97 -3.08 -5.90
N PHE A 338 16.47 -2.84 -4.69
CA PHE A 338 16.00 -3.57 -3.52
C PHE A 338 16.16 -2.77 -2.24
N ASP A 339 15.19 -2.95 -1.36
CA ASP A 339 15.17 -2.45 0.00
C ASP A 339 14.68 -3.56 0.93
N GLU A 340 14.54 -3.28 2.22
CA GLU A 340 14.10 -4.28 3.19
C GLU A 340 12.68 -4.82 2.96
N ARG A 341 11.86 -4.14 2.14
CA ARG A 341 10.45 -4.47 1.84
C ARG A 341 10.32 -5.46 0.70
N GLY A 342 11.31 -5.49 -0.19
CA GLY A 342 11.32 -6.39 -1.33
C GLY A 342 12.28 -5.92 -2.41
N TYR A 343 12.05 -6.39 -3.62
CA TYR A 343 12.90 -6.02 -4.73
C TYR A 343 12.12 -5.89 -6.04
N MET A 344 12.61 -4.98 -6.85
CA MET A 344 12.16 -4.73 -8.21
C MET A 344 13.24 -5.22 -9.15
N LEU A 345 12.83 -5.99 -10.15
CA LEU A 345 13.69 -6.43 -11.23
C LEU A 345 13.34 -5.65 -12.47
N GLN A 346 14.36 -5.12 -13.14
CA GLN A 346 14.21 -4.28 -14.33
C GLN A 346 15.15 -4.74 -15.42
N ALA A 347 14.67 -4.74 -16.66
CA ALA A 347 15.51 -4.93 -17.83
C ALA A 347 15.04 -4.00 -18.93
N PHE A 348 15.95 -3.64 -19.83
CA PHE A 348 15.67 -2.61 -20.84
C PHE A 348 16.05 -3.12 -22.22
N THR A 349 15.25 -2.83 -23.23
CA THR A 349 15.72 -2.89 -24.61
C THR A 349 16.73 -1.76 -24.84
N LYS A 350 17.56 -1.88 -25.87
CA LYS A 350 18.18 -0.69 -26.45
C LYS A 350 17.11 0.21 -27.07
N HIS A 351 17.49 1.44 -27.42
CA HIS A 351 16.62 2.33 -28.16
C HIS A 351 16.11 1.65 -29.43
N LEU A 352 14.80 1.78 -29.69
CA LEU A 352 14.13 1.15 -30.83
C LEU A 352 14.58 1.74 -32.18
N GLN A 353 15.30 2.87 -32.14
CA GLN A 353 15.88 3.54 -33.29
C GLN A 353 17.27 4.10 -32.95
N ALA A 354 17.98 4.57 -33.97
CA ALA A 354 19.32 5.15 -33.80
C ALA A 354 19.32 6.45 -32.98
N ARG A 355 18.22 7.22 -33.03
CA ARG A 355 18.02 8.35 -32.12
C ARG A 355 17.71 7.84 -30.71
N PRO A 356 18.37 8.36 -29.66
CA PRO A 356 18.20 7.87 -28.30
C PRO A 356 16.91 8.41 -27.66
N THR A 357 15.75 8.02 -28.20
CA THR A 357 14.45 8.48 -27.70
C THR A 357 13.69 7.35 -27.02
N VAL A 358 13.13 6.40 -27.77
CA VAL A 358 12.22 5.40 -27.20
C VAL A 358 12.88 4.05 -26.93
N PHE A 359 12.66 3.48 -25.74
CA PHE A 359 12.98 2.07 -25.41
C PHE A 359 11.83 1.42 -24.61
N ILE A 360 11.91 0.10 -24.40
CA ILE A 360 10.95 -0.66 -23.61
C ILE A 360 11.64 -1.13 -22.32
N GLU A 361 10.97 -0.90 -21.19
CA GLU A 361 11.33 -1.50 -19.91
C GLU A 361 10.49 -2.76 -19.68
N ILE A 362 11.13 -3.77 -19.11
CA ILE A 362 10.51 -4.99 -18.61
C ILE A 362 10.68 -4.97 -17.09
N ILE A 363 9.57 -5.10 -16.37
CA ILE A 363 9.57 -4.95 -14.92
C ILE A 363 8.85 -6.10 -14.23
N GLN A 364 9.43 -6.58 -13.14
CA GLN A 364 8.79 -7.49 -12.18
C GLN A 364 8.97 -6.92 -10.78
N ARG A 365 7.90 -6.95 -9.98
CA ARG A 365 7.92 -6.47 -8.60
C ARG A 365 7.66 -7.62 -7.66
N ARG A 366 8.51 -7.84 -6.66
CA ARG A 366 8.29 -8.83 -5.59
C ARG A 366 8.21 -8.14 -4.26
N ASN A 367 7.00 -8.12 -3.69
CA ASN A 367 6.66 -7.40 -2.46
C ASN A 367 6.95 -5.89 -2.52
N HIS A 368 7.21 -5.35 -3.72
CA HIS A 368 7.63 -3.96 -3.95
C HIS A 368 6.47 -3.06 -4.43
N ARG A 369 5.23 -3.58 -4.43
CA ARG A 369 3.98 -2.83 -4.67
C ARG A 369 2.80 -3.66 -4.15
N THR A 370 2.12 -3.17 -3.13
CA THR A 370 0.71 -3.56 -2.88
C THR A 370 -0.08 -2.27 -2.85
N SER A 371 -1.03 -2.13 -3.78
CA SER A 371 -2.06 -1.11 -3.67
C SER A 371 -2.86 -1.44 -2.40
N TYR A 372 -2.91 -0.52 -1.45
CA TYR A 372 -3.56 -0.75 -0.14
C TYR A 372 -5.10 -0.84 -0.22
N THR A 373 -5.65 -0.84 -1.45
CA THR A 373 -7.07 -0.95 -1.76
C THR A 373 -7.51 -2.37 -2.13
N GLU A 374 -6.58 -3.26 -2.49
CA GLU A 374 -6.90 -4.66 -2.81
C GLU A 374 -6.70 -5.56 -1.59
N LYS A 375 -7.81 -6.01 -0.98
CA LYS A 375 -7.82 -6.97 0.14
C LYS A 375 -7.26 -8.36 -0.19
N GLY A 376 -6.74 -8.55 -1.41
CA GLY A 376 -6.39 -9.84 -1.98
C GLY A 376 -7.59 -10.78 -2.17
N LYS A 377 -7.31 -12.04 -2.52
CA LYS A 377 -8.33 -13.08 -2.65
C LYS A 377 -8.92 -13.40 -1.27
N LYS A 378 -10.25 -13.34 -1.16
CA LYS A 378 -10.96 -13.76 0.05
C LYS A 378 -10.55 -15.20 0.45
N PRO A 379 -10.24 -15.47 1.73
CA PRO A 379 -10.00 -16.82 2.20
C PRO A 379 -11.14 -17.77 1.82
N GLU A 380 -10.81 -18.98 1.37
CA GLU A 380 -11.80 -19.96 0.91
C GLU A 380 -12.67 -20.48 2.06
N ASN A 381 -12.12 -20.46 3.27
CA ASN A 381 -12.81 -20.83 4.51
C ASN A 381 -12.10 -20.15 5.69
N GLY A 382 -12.63 -20.36 6.91
CA GLY A 382 -12.08 -19.73 8.12
C GLY A 382 -12.42 -18.24 8.19
N LYS A 383 -12.68 -17.75 9.41
CA LYS A 383 -12.93 -16.32 9.62
C LYS A 383 -12.38 -15.87 10.96
N PHE A 384 -11.68 -14.74 10.96
CA PHE A 384 -11.34 -14.00 12.17
C PHE A 384 -12.49 -13.04 12.46
N VAL A 385 -13.18 -13.22 13.58
CA VAL A 385 -14.39 -12.46 13.91
C VAL A 385 -14.01 -11.13 14.56
N ALA A 386 -13.23 -11.17 15.63
CA ALA A 386 -12.77 -10.03 16.40
C ALA A 386 -11.65 -10.44 17.37
N PHE A 387 -11.06 -9.46 18.05
CA PHE A 387 -10.30 -9.70 19.28
C PHE A 387 -11.19 -10.37 20.34
N ASP A 388 -10.71 -11.47 20.95
CA ASP A 388 -11.42 -12.16 22.04
C ASP A 388 -11.03 -11.60 23.41
N HIS A 389 -9.73 -11.62 23.70
CA HIS A 389 -9.12 -11.04 24.89
C HIS A 389 -7.62 -10.84 24.67
N LEU A 390 -6.98 -10.05 25.53
CA LEU A 390 -5.52 -9.95 25.60
C LEU A 390 -5.04 -10.56 26.91
N THR A 391 -4.04 -11.44 26.85
CA THR A 391 -3.42 -12.01 28.04
C THR A 391 -2.10 -11.31 28.34
N PHE A 392 -1.97 -10.81 29.56
CA PHE A 392 -0.78 -10.17 30.08
C PHE A 392 -0.06 -11.13 31.02
N TRP A 393 1.25 -11.24 30.84
CA TRP A 393 2.11 -11.85 31.84
C TRP A 393 2.67 -10.74 32.70
N VAL A 394 2.33 -10.80 33.98
CA VAL A 394 2.63 -9.73 34.94
C VAL A 394 3.25 -10.30 36.20
N SER A 395 4.04 -9.46 36.86
CA SER A 395 4.65 -9.74 38.16
C SER A 395 3.61 -9.97 39.27
N ASN A 396 2.47 -9.26 39.22
CA ASN A 396 1.39 -9.41 40.18
C ASN A 396 0.00 -9.22 39.54
N ALA A 397 -0.65 -10.33 39.20
CA ALA A 397 -1.95 -10.34 38.53
C ALA A 397 -3.07 -9.63 39.32
N LYS A 398 -3.06 -9.75 40.66
CA LYS A 398 -4.08 -9.14 41.51
C LYS A 398 -3.97 -7.60 41.49
N GLN A 399 -2.75 -7.08 41.60
CA GLN A 399 -2.49 -5.64 41.56
C GLN A 399 -2.72 -5.07 40.16
N ALA A 400 -2.25 -5.74 39.12
CA ALA A 400 -2.49 -5.33 37.74
C ALA A 400 -3.99 -5.26 37.42
N ALA A 401 -4.77 -6.28 37.81
CA ALA A 401 -6.23 -6.26 37.65
C ALA A 401 -6.86 -5.07 38.40
N SER A 402 -6.43 -4.80 39.65
CA SER A 402 -6.90 -3.64 40.40
C SER A 402 -6.56 -2.31 39.72
N TYR A 403 -5.37 -2.17 39.13
CA TYR A 403 -4.98 -0.98 38.39
C TYR A 403 -5.91 -0.72 37.21
N TYR A 404 -6.18 -1.71 36.36
CA TYR A 404 -7.10 -1.53 35.22
C TYR A 404 -8.56 -1.30 35.65
N VAL A 405 -9.02 -1.93 36.73
CA VAL A 405 -10.37 -1.70 37.29
C VAL A 405 -10.53 -0.25 37.80
N THR A 406 -9.53 0.22 38.56
CA THR A 406 -9.60 1.53 39.20
C THR A 406 -9.29 2.67 38.23
N ARG A 407 -8.23 2.56 37.44
CA ARG A 407 -7.74 3.62 36.55
C ARG A 407 -8.48 3.66 35.22
N PHE A 408 -8.71 2.51 34.59
CA PHE A 408 -9.28 2.43 33.24
C PHE A 408 -10.78 2.10 33.21
N GLY A 409 -11.40 1.85 34.37
CA GLY A 409 -12.84 1.62 34.45
C GLY A 409 -13.30 0.22 34.11
N PHE A 410 -12.38 -0.74 33.99
CA PHE A 410 -12.71 -2.15 33.85
C PHE A 410 -13.47 -2.68 35.08
N GLU A 411 -14.13 -3.83 34.92
CA GLU A 411 -14.81 -4.54 35.99
C GLU A 411 -14.24 -5.95 36.14
N PRO A 412 -14.15 -6.50 37.37
CA PRO A 412 -13.85 -7.91 37.55
C PRO A 412 -14.84 -8.77 36.76
N LEU A 413 -14.32 -9.71 35.96
CA LEU A 413 -15.12 -10.64 35.17
C LEU A 413 -15.01 -12.04 35.75
N ALA A 414 -13.80 -12.60 35.78
CA ALA A 414 -13.59 -13.98 36.17
C ALA A 414 -12.21 -14.18 36.81
N TYR A 415 -12.05 -15.26 37.57
CA TYR A 415 -10.82 -15.63 38.26
C TYR A 415 -10.52 -17.11 38.07
N ARG A 416 -9.24 -17.41 37.86
CA ARG A 416 -8.69 -18.76 37.94
C ARG A 416 -7.42 -18.73 38.80
N GLY A 417 -7.34 -19.57 39.82
CA GLY A 417 -6.19 -19.63 40.73
C GLY A 417 -6.31 -20.76 41.73
N LEU A 418 -5.64 -20.65 42.89
CA LEU A 418 -5.56 -21.74 43.86
C LEU A 418 -6.94 -22.26 44.30
N GLU A 419 -7.86 -21.33 44.54
CA GLU A 419 -9.24 -21.58 44.98
C GLU A 419 -10.08 -22.26 43.91
N THR A 420 -9.69 -22.15 42.63
CA THR A 420 -10.35 -22.80 41.49
C THR A 420 -9.55 -23.99 40.94
N GLY A 421 -8.50 -24.44 41.64
CA GLY A 421 -7.69 -25.60 41.29
C GLY A 421 -6.50 -25.31 40.35
N SER A 422 -6.28 -24.05 39.93
CA SER A 422 -5.09 -23.65 39.17
C SER A 422 -3.91 -23.43 40.12
N ARG A 423 -2.99 -24.41 40.17
CA ARG A 423 -1.89 -24.41 41.15
C ARG A 423 -0.63 -23.69 40.72
N GLN A 424 -0.42 -23.50 39.42
CA GLN A 424 0.80 -22.90 38.87
C GLN A 424 0.67 -21.40 38.66
N THR A 425 -0.50 -20.92 38.25
CA THR A 425 -0.74 -19.52 37.92
C THR A 425 -2.07 -19.02 38.48
N SER A 426 -2.09 -17.73 38.79
CA SER A 426 -3.29 -16.93 39.01
C SER A 426 -3.61 -16.12 37.76
N ALA A 427 -4.87 -16.04 37.39
CA ALA A 427 -5.36 -15.28 36.25
C ALA A 427 -6.64 -14.51 36.63
N TYR A 428 -6.59 -13.19 36.50
CA TYR A 428 -7.73 -12.29 36.72
C TYR A 428 -8.19 -11.77 35.37
N ALA A 429 -9.39 -12.18 34.94
CA ALA A 429 -10.05 -11.59 33.79
C ALA A 429 -10.82 -10.34 34.25
N VAL A 430 -10.57 -9.21 33.60
CA VAL A 430 -11.31 -7.96 33.78
C VAL A 430 -11.93 -7.55 32.45
N ARG A 431 -13.10 -6.94 32.48
CA ARG A 431 -13.87 -6.59 31.28
C ARG A 431 -14.33 -5.14 31.30
N LEU A 432 -14.24 -4.48 30.15
CA LEU A 432 -14.89 -3.21 29.86
C LEU A 432 -15.66 -3.34 28.55
N ASN A 433 -16.99 -3.43 28.64
CA ASN A 433 -17.85 -3.78 27.51
C ASN A 433 -17.37 -5.02 26.75
N LYS A 434 -16.87 -4.89 25.52
CA LYS A 434 -16.36 -6.02 24.71
C LYS A 434 -14.88 -6.32 24.94
N ILE A 435 -14.16 -5.48 25.69
CA ILE A 435 -12.72 -5.63 25.93
C ILE A 435 -12.52 -6.54 27.13
N VAL A 436 -11.68 -7.56 26.98
CA VAL A 436 -11.29 -8.45 28.08
C VAL A 436 -9.77 -8.50 28.18
N PHE A 437 -9.24 -8.19 29.36
CA PHE A 437 -7.83 -8.40 29.70
C PHE A 437 -7.73 -9.53 30.72
N VAL A 438 -6.79 -10.45 30.49
CA VAL A 438 -6.45 -11.54 31.41
C VAL A 438 -5.08 -11.27 31.99
N LEU A 439 -5.03 -10.89 33.26
CA LEU A 439 -3.79 -10.59 33.97
C LEU A 439 -3.34 -11.87 34.66
N GLN A 440 -2.23 -12.45 34.21
CA GLN A 440 -1.73 -13.71 34.72
C GLN A 440 -0.40 -13.54 35.45
N ALA A 441 -0.21 -14.27 36.55
CA ALA A 441 1.03 -14.31 37.33
C ALA A 441 1.29 -15.72 37.85
N GLN A 442 2.56 -16.11 37.91
CA GLN A 442 2.99 -17.39 38.47
C GLN A 442 2.95 -17.39 40.00
N TYR A 443 2.66 -18.56 40.61
CA TYR A 443 2.79 -18.79 42.05
C TYR A 443 4.14 -19.38 42.47
N GLU A 444 4.67 -20.30 41.65
CA GLU A 444 5.89 -21.04 41.92
C GLU A 444 7.10 -20.10 42.07
N PRO A 445 7.92 -20.25 43.12
CA PRO A 445 9.13 -19.45 43.31
C PRO A 445 10.27 -19.83 42.35
N GLU A 446 10.17 -20.99 41.70
CA GLU A 446 11.19 -21.48 40.77
C GLU A 446 11.25 -20.66 39.49
N GLU A 447 12.44 -20.63 38.90
CA GLU A 447 12.67 -19.97 37.62
C GLU A 447 12.05 -20.80 36.47
N THR A 448 10.92 -20.34 35.95
CA THR A 448 10.21 -20.94 34.79
C THR A 448 10.35 -20.04 33.55
N ALA A 449 9.85 -20.50 32.40
CA ALA A 449 9.73 -19.64 31.21
C ALA A 449 8.88 -18.39 31.49
N PHE A 450 7.79 -18.52 32.25
CA PHE A 450 6.95 -17.39 32.67
C PHE A 450 7.76 -16.37 33.46
N ALA A 451 8.46 -16.83 34.50
CA ALA A 451 9.25 -15.95 35.37
C ALA A 451 10.39 -15.26 34.60
N LYS A 452 11.06 -15.97 33.68
CA LYS A 452 12.11 -15.43 32.82
C LYS A 452 11.60 -14.33 31.92
N GLU A 453 10.49 -14.55 31.23
CA GLU A 453 9.92 -13.57 30.31
C GLU A 453 9.41 -12.32 31.04
N VAL A 454 8.72 -12.46 32.19
CA VAL A 454 8.30 -11.30 33.00
C VAL A 454 9.52 -10.53 33.53
N ALA A 455 10.57 -11.21 33.98
CA ALA A 455 11.80 -10.53 34.40
C ALA A 455 12.47 -9.79 33.21
N PHE A 456 12.45 -10.40 32.03
CA PHE A 456 13.09 -9.88 30.84
C PHE A 456 12.34 -8.71 30.21
N HIS A 457 11.01 -8.79 30.03
CA HIS A 457 10.18 -7.77 29.38
C HIS A 457 9.57 -6.75 30.36
N GLY A 458 9.43 -7.09 31.65
CA GLY A 458 8.54 -6.40 32.57
C GLY A 458 7.12 -6.96 32.49
N ASP A 459 6.12 -6.18 32.92
CA ASP A 459 4.71 -6.54 32.70
C ASP A 459 4.36 -6.27 31.23
N PHE A 460 3.92 -7.29 30.48
CA PHE A 460 3.75 -7.19 29.03
C PHE A 460 2.56 -8.01 28.51
N VAL A 461 2.07 -7.68 27.31
CA VAL A 461 1.08 -8.51 26.61
C VAL A 461 1.81 -9.76 26.09
N LYS A 462 1.39 -10.94 26.54
CA LYS A 462 1.90 -12.22 26.05
C LYS A 462 1.11 -12.71 24.83
N ASP A 463 -0.22 -12.65 24.90
CA ASP A 463 -1.09 -13.24 23.89
C ASP A 463 -2.17 -12.27 23.41
N ILE A 464 -2.37 -12.24 22.10
CA ILE A 464 -3.49 -11.55 21.45
C ILE A 464 -4.44 -12.62 20.92
N ALA A 465 -5.56 -12.85 21.61
CA ALA A 465 -6.50 -13.90 21.25
C ALA A 465 -7.55 -13.41 20.25
N PHE A 466 -7.93 -14.30 19.32
CA PHE A 466 -8.95 -14.03 18.31
C PHE A 466 -10.11 -15.01 18.41
N THR A 467 -11.34 -14.50 18.38
CA THR A 467 -12.52 -15.33 18.15
C THR A 467 -12.54 -15.72 16.67
N VAL A 468 -12.64 -17.01 16.38
CA VAL A 468 -12.61 -17.52 14.99
C VAL A 468 -13.77 -18.44 14.67
N GLU A 469 -14.14 -18.49 13.40
CA GLU A 469 -15.02 -19.51 12.82
C GLU A 469 -14.17 -20.48 11.98
N ASN A 470 -14.45 -21.78 12.12
CA ASN A 470 -13.70 -22.87 11.49
C ASN A 470 -12.21 -22.89 11.87
N LEU A 471 -11.95 -23.10 13.17
CA LEU A 471 -10.61 -23.24 13.76
C LEU A 471 -9.74 -24.27 13.04
N ASP A 472 -10.32 -25.41 12.64
CA ASP A 472 -9.60 -26.51 11.97
C ASP A 472 -8.95 -26.03 10.68
N TYR A 473 -9.70 -25.30 9.84
CA TYR A 473 -9.16 -24.76 8.60
C TYR A 473 -8.00 -23.78 8.84
N ILE A 474 -8.18 -22.82 9.76
CA ILE A 474 -7.19 -21.77 10.01
C ILE A 474 -5.88 -22.39 10.51
N VAL A 475 -5.96 -23.34 11.46
CA VAL A 475 -4.78 -23.99 12.01
C VAL A 475 -4.08 -24.87 10.97
N GLU A 476 -4.83 -25.66 10.21
CA GLU A 476 -4.25 -26.51 9.16
C GLU A 476 -3.63 -25.69 8.02
N TYR A 477 -4.24 -24.57 7.64
CA TYR A 477 -3.68 -23.64 6.68
C TYR A 477 -2.38 -23.01 7.22
N ALA A 478 -2.41 -22.45 8.44
CA ALA A 478 -1.25 -21.83 9.06
C ALA A 478 -0.07 -22.81 9.18
N LYS A 479 -0.32 -24.07 9.58
CA LYS A 479 0.69 -25.14 9.60
C LYS A 479 1.33 -25.35 8.23
N LYS A 480 0.52 -25.46 7.17
CA LYS A 480 1.01 -25.64 5.79
C LYS A 480 1.87 -24.47 5.32
N GLN A 481 1.59 -23.26 5.80
CA GLN A 481 2.34 -22.04 5.49
C GLN A 481 3.55 -21.80 6.41
N GLY A 482 3.86 -22.76 7.30
CA GLY A 482 5.05 -22.72 8.15
C GLY A 482 4.89 -21.99 9.48
N ALA A 483 3.65 -21.70 9.91
CA ALA A 483 3.42 -21.14 11.24
C ALA A 483 3.85 -22.12 12.33
N LYS A 484 4.61 -21.64 13.32
CA LYS A 484 4.98 -22.45 14.49
C LYS A 484 3.78 -22.56 15.43
N VAL A 485 3.22 -23.76 15.52
CA VAL A 485 2.13 -24.10 16.45
C VAL A 485 2.75 -24.39 17.83
N ILE A 486 2.43 -23.55 18.82
CA ILE A 486 2.85 -23.73 20.21
C ILE A 486 2.00 -24.80 20.89
N LYS A 487 0.70 -24.78 20.62
CA LYS A 487 -0.24 -25.79 21.11
C LYS A 487 -1.27 -26.06 20.02
N ASP A 488 -1.31 -27.30 19.55
CA ASP A 488 -2.29 -27.75 18.56
C ASP A 488 -3.71 -27.75 19.15
N ILE A 489 -4.72 -27.93 18.30
CA ILE A 489 -6.13 -27.83 18.68
C ILE A 489 -6.42 -28.70 19.91
N TRP A 490 -6.90 -28.06 20.97
CA TRP A 490 -7.40 -28.73 22.17
C TRP A 490 -8.78 -28.21 22.57
N GLU A 491 -9.46 -28.98 23.42
CA GLU A 491 -10.76 -28.61 23.95
C GLU A 491 -10.67 -28.40 25.47
N GLU A 492 -11.36 -27.38 25.97
CA GLU A 492 -11.67 -27.22 27.38
C GLU A 492 -13.19 -27.25 27.57
N LYS A 493 -13.64 -27.86 28.67
CA LYS A 493 -15.05 -28.14 28.92
C LYS A 493 -15.43 -27.87 30.36
N ASP A 494 -16.63 -27.30 30.55
CA ASP A 494 -17.34 -27.22 31.82
C ASP A 494 -18.85 -27.49 31.60
N GLU A 495 -19.69 -27.18 32.58
CA GLU A 495 -21.15 -27.34 32.49
C GLU A 495 -21.83 -26.48 31.40
N ASN A 496 -21.17 -25.42 30.92
CA ASN A 496 -21.69 -24.48 29.93
C ASN A 496 -21.32 -24.85 28.48
N GLY A 497 -20.55 -25.92 28.27
CA GLY A 497 -20.23 -26.44 26.94
C GLY A 497 -18.73 -26.63 26.72
N VAL A 498 -18.30 -26.53 25.46
CA VAL A 498 -16.91 -26.79 25.03
C VAL A 498 -16.35 -25.59 24.28
N VAL A 499 -15.13 -25.18 24.64
CA VAL A 499 -14.32 -24.20 23.89
C VAL A 499 -13.17 -24.93 23.23
N ARG A 500 -12.95 -24.68 21.94
CA ARG A 500 -11.81 -25.23 21.19
C ARG A 500 -10.79 -24.12 20.96
N MET A 501 -9.51 -24.43 21.15
CA MET A 501 -8.44 -23.44 21.06
C MET A 501 -7.21 -24.00 20.36
N ALA A 502 -6.40 -23.12 19.78
CA ALA A 502 -5.05 -23.40 19.29
C ALA A 502 -4.15 -22.19 19.55
N VAL A 503 -2.84 -22.40 19.74
CA VAL A 503 -1.88 -21.30 19.96
C VAL A 503 -0.82 -21.29 18.86
N LEU A 504 -0.70 -20.16 18.18
CA LEU A 504 0.31 -19.89 17.15
C LEU A 504 1.35 -18.90 17.67
N LYS A 505 2.60 -19.07 17.25
CA LYS A 505 3.69 -18.13 17.52
C LYS A 505 3.69 -16.99 16.50
N THR A 506 3.75 -15.74 16.95
CA THR A 506 4.00 -14.55 16.12
C THR A 506 5.35 -13.90 16.51
N TYR A 507 5.55 -12.62 16.19
CA TYR A 507 6.74 -11.83 16.50
C TYR A 507 7.15 -11.86 17.99
N GLY A 508 8.43 -11.60 18.24
CA GLY A 508 9.00 -11.49 19.59
C GLY A 508 8.70 -12.72 20.44
N ASP A 509 8.21 -12.49 21.67
CA ASP A 509 7.69 -13.52 22.57
C ASP A 509 6.16 -13.65 22.56
N ASN A 510 5.47 -12.91 21.69
CA ASN A 510 4.02 -12.94 21.56
C ASN A 510 3.46 -14.21 20.90
N THR A 511 2.21 -14.52 21.25
CA THR A 511 1.41 -15.59 20.66
C THR A 511 0.02 -15.10 20.25
N HIS A 512 -0.63 -15.89 19.40
CA HIS A 512 -2.06 -15.76 19.10
C HIS A 512 -2.81 -17.02 19.53
N THR A 513 -3.76 -16.86 20.44
CA THR A 513 -4.71 -17.92 20.75
C THR A 513 -5.95 -17.78 19.88
N LEU A 514 -6.21 -18.77 19.03
CA LEU A 514 -7.41 -18.86 18.21
C LEU A 514 -8.50 -19.57 19.01
N ILE A 515 -9.70 -19.00 19.09
CA ILE A 515 -10.77 -19.48 19.98
C ILE A 515 -12.08 -19.68 19.22
N ASP A 516 -12.58 -20.91 19.22
CA ASP A 516 -13.93 -21.27 18.79
C ASP A 516 -14.83 -21.51 20.00
N ARG A 517 -15.78 -20.60 20.21
CA ARG A 517 -16.79 -20.64 21.29
C ARG A 517 -18.17 -21.05 20.80
N SER A 518 -18.31 -21.54 19.56
CA SER A 518 -19.63 -21.84 18.94
C SER A 518 -20.48 -22.83 19.76
N LYS A 519 -19.84 -23.68 20.59
CA LYS A 519 -20.47 -24.68 21.46
C LYS A 519 -20.36 -24.34 22.96
N TYR A 520 -20.08 -23.09 23.31
CA TYR A 520 -19.92 -22.65 24.70
C TYR A 520 -20.88 -21.51 25.05
N LYS A 521 -21.56 -21.63 26.20
CA LYS A 521 -22.55 -20.64 26.68
C LYS A 521 -22.13 -19.95 27.97
N GLY A 522 -20.93 -20.24 28.49
CA GLY A 522 -20.43 -19.64 29.71
C GLY A 522 -20.03 -18.18 29.51
N SER A 523 -19.86 -17.46 30.62
CA SER A 523 -19.60 -16.01 30.59
C SER A 523 -18.17 -15.63 30.20
N PHE A 524 -17.20 -16.53 30.40
CA PHE A 524 -15.82 -16.34 29.95
C PHE A 524 -15.24 -17.67 29.44
N LEU A 525 -14.29 -18.32 30.10
CA LEU A 525 -13.69 -19.58 29.65
C LEU A 525 -13.85 -20.68 30.71
N PRO A 526 -13.83 -21.97 30.32
CA PRO A 526 -13.79 -23.07 31.28
C PRO A 526 -12.67 -22.91 32.32
N GLY A 527 -12.98 -23.31 33.55
CA GLY A 527 -12.04 -23.21 34.68
C GLY A 527 -11.89 -21.82 35.29
N TYR A 528 -12.60 -20.82 34.79
CA TYR A 528 -12.74 -19.52 35.44
C TYR A 528 -14.04 -19.42 36.24
N GLN A 529 -13.95 -18.90 37.46
CA GLN A 529 -15.08 -18.57 38.31
C GLN A 529 -15.41 -17.08 38.20
N LEU A 530 -16.69 -16.72 38.08
CA LEU A 530 -17.10 -15.32 38.04
C LEU A 530 -16.74 -14.57 39.32
N LEU A 531 -16.24 -13.35 39.16
CA LEU A 531 -15.96 -12.45 40.28
C LEU A 531 -17.11 -11.47 40.50
N PRO A 532 -17.41 -11.08 41.75
CA PRO A 532 -18.35 -10.01 42.03
C PRO A 532 -17.78 -8.66 41.58
N ALA A 533 -18.66 -7.69 41.35
CA ALA A 533 -18.24 -6.31 41.05
C ALA A 533 -17.47 -5.68 42.22
N ASP A 534 -16.43 -4.91 41.89
CA ASP A 534 -15.63 -4.19 42.89
C ASP A 534 -16.45 -3.03 43.49
N PRO A 535 -16.60 -2.93 44.83
CA PRO A 535 -17.30 -1.82 45.47
C PRO A 535 -16.77 -0.42 45.11
N ILE A 536 -15.50 -0.29 44.72
CA ILE A 536 -14.88 1.00 44.38
C ILE A 536 -15.56 1.66 43.18
N LYS A 537 -16.18 0.88 42.29
CA LYS A 537 -16.92 1.35 41.12
C LYS A 537 -17.97 2.41 41.48
N LYS A 538 -18.55 2.33 42.68
CA LYS A 538 -19.58 3.27 43.17
C LYS A 538 -19.06 4.70 43.35
N PHE A 539 -17.75 4.88 43.50
CA PHE A 539 -17.11 6.16 43.81
C PHE A 539 -16.35 6.73 42.62
N LEU A 540 -16.27 6.02 41.50
CA LEU A 540 -15.47 6.41 40.34
C LEU A 540 -16.38 6.71 39.14
N PRO A 541 -16.08 7.76 38.35
CA PRO A 541 -16.91 8.15 37.21
C PRO A 541 -16.87 7.07 36.12
N LYS A 542 -17.97 6.84 35.40
CA LYS A 542 -18.04 5.77 34.39
C LYS A 542 -17.17 6.11 33.18
N VAL A 543 -16.40 5.14 32.68
CA VAL A 543 -15.64 5.28 31.43
C VAL A 543 -16.36 4.49 30.35
N GLU A 544 -16.80 5.15 29.29
CA GLU A 544 -17.51 4.52 28.16
C GLU A 544 -16.51 4.21 27.05
N ILE A 545 -16.14 2.94 26.94
CA ILE A 545 -15.26 2.42 25.90
C ILE A 545 -15.90 1.15 25.34
N ASN A 546 -15.91 0.97 24.03
CA ASN A 546 -16.69 -0.04 23.33
C ASN A 546 -15.93 -1.36 23.14
N PHE A 547 -14.81 -1.32 22.41
CA PHE A 547 -14.04 -2.48 21.96
C PHE A 547 -12.58 -2.10 21.66
N ILE A 548 -11.72 -3.11 21.43
CA ILE A 548 -10.33 -2.91 20.98
C ILE A 548 -10.35 -2.52 19.51
N ASP A 549 -9.92 -1.31 19.18
CA ASP A 549 -9.84 -0.80 17.80
C ASP A 549 -8.70 -1.48 17.02
N HIS A 550 -7.50 -1.49 17.62
CA HIS A 550 -6.31 -2.10 17.07
C HIS A 550 -5.26 -2.36 18.17
N VAL A 551 -4.26 -3.20 17.86
CA VAL A 551 -3.14 -3.53 18.75
C VAL A 551 -1.83 -3.40 17.97
N VAL A 552 -0.87 -2.64 18.50
CA VAL A 552 0.36 -2.29 17.76
C VAL A 552 1.55 -3.09 18.24
N GLY A 553 2.28 -3.70 17.31
CA GLY A 553 3.49 -4.48 17.58
C GLY A 553 4.76 -3.79 17.08
N ASN A 554 5.64 -3.38 17.99
CA ASN A 554 6.94 -2.85 17.64
C ASN A 554 7.94 -3.98 17.37
N GLN A 555 8.75 -3.81 16.34
CA GLN A 555 9.78 -4.73 15.90
C GLN A 555 11.16 -4.06 16.01
N PRO A 556 12.24 -4.85 16.19
CA PRO A 556 13.59 -4.40 15.95
C PRO A 556 13.76 -3.88 14.52
N ASP A 557 14.87 -3.19 14.29
CA ASP A 557 15.24 -2.71 12.97
C ASP A 557 15.23 -3.85 11.93
N HIS A 558 14.71 -3.55 10.74
CA HIS A 558 14.58 -4.46 9.61
C HIS A 558 13.72 -5.72 9.87
N GLN A 559 12.79 -5.69 10.83
CA GLN A 559 11.93 -6.83 11.17
C GLN A 559 10.43 -6.60 10.95
N MET A 560 9.99 -5.38 10.58
CA MET A 560 8.58 -5.10 10.30
C MET A 560 8.04 -6.00 9.19
N GLU A 561 8.78 -6.11 8.09
CA GLU A 561 8.35 -6.84 6.90
C GLU A 561 8.28 -8.35 7.14
N ALA A 562 9.23 -8.90 7.89
CA ALA A 562 9.19 -10.30 8.30
C ALA A 562 7.96 -10.61 9.15
N ALA A 563 7.60 -9.70 10.07
CA ALA A 563 6.40 -9.81 10.90
C ALA A 563 5.12 -9.61 10.08
N ALA A 564 5.04 -8.59 9.24
CA ALA A 564 3.89 -8.31 8.37
C ALA A 564 3.60 -9.50 7.45
N SER A 565 4.61 -10.01 6.75
CA SER A 565 4.42 -11.14 5.84
C SER A 565 4.15 -12.47 6.55
N TRP A 566 4.43 -12.59 7.86
CA TRP A 566 3.92 -13.71 8.63
C TRP A 566 2.39 -13.68 8.70
N TYR A 567 1.77 -12.53 8.92
CA TYR A 567 0.31 -12.37 8.92
C TYR A 567 -0.30 -12.66 7.54
N GLU A 568 0.32 -12.14 6.47
CA GLU A 568 -0.12 -12.39 5.09
C GLU A 568 -0.13 -13.88 4.76
N ARG A 569 1.01 -14.55 4.99
CA ARG A 569 1.17 -15.96 4.62
C ARG A 569 0.41 -16.90 5.55
N CYS A 570 0.52 -16.71 6.86
CA CYS A 570 0.02 -17.72 7.82
C CYS A 570 -1.46 -17.56 8.15
N LEU A 571 -1.97 -16.33 8.17
CA LEU A 571 -3.34 -16.02 8.59
C LEU A 571 -4.20 -15.44 7.46
N GLN A 572 -3.64 -15.23 6.26
CA GLN A 572 -4.34 -14.66 5.10
C GLN A 572 -4.88 -13.25 5.39
N PHE A 573 -4.14 -12.47 6.19
CA PHE A 573 -4.40 -11.05 6.39
C PHE A 573 -3.87 -10.26 5.19
N HIS A 574 -4.35 -9.04 4.99
CA HIS A 574 -3.85 -8.13 3.97
C HIS A 574 -3.24 -6.89 4.61
N ARG A 575 -2.36 -6.21 3.86
CA ARG A 575 -1.89 -4.88 4.24
C ARG A 575 -3.02 -3.89 4.02
N PHE A 576 -3.48 -3.30 5.10
CA PHE A 576 -4.56 -2.33 5.12
C PHE A 576 -4.06 -0.90 4.88
N TRP A 577 -2.87 -0.60 5.39
CA TRP A 577 -2.29 0.74 5.34
C TRP A 577 -0.79 0.67 5.61
N SER A 578 -0.02 1.66 5.17
CA SER A 578 1.38 1.81 5.55
C SER A 578 1.80 3.26 5.59
N VAL A 579 2.85 3.56 6.35
CA VAL A 579 3.62 4.80 6.27
C VAL A 579 5.10 4.50 6.31
N ASP A 580 5.85 5.27 5.53
CA ASP A 580 7.31 5.26 5.60
C ASP A 580 7.89 6.46 6.35
N ASP A 581 9.20 6.47 6.48
CA ASP A 581 10.02 7.46 7.16
C ASP A 581 9.99 8.84 6.48
N LYS A 582 9.63 8.91 5.19
CA LYS A 582 9.42 10.19 4.50
C LYS A 582 8.09 10.83 4.89
N GLN A 583 7.09 10.00 5.22
CA GLN A 583 5.77 10.45 5.68
C GLN A 583 5.72 10.66 7.20
N VAL A 584 6.47 9.86 7.98
CA VAL A 584 6.51 9.92 9.45
C VAL A 584 7.95 10.10 9.95
N CYS A 585 8.40 11.36 9.91
CA CYS A 585 9.63 11.81 10.55
C CYS A 585 9.42 13.14 11.29
N THR A 586 10.14 13.33 12.39
CA THR A 586 10.39 14.65 13.00
C THR A 586 11.74 15.17 12.51
N GLU A 587 12.20 16.30 13.04
CA GLU A 587 13.58 16.75 12.81
C GLU A 587 14.62 15.72 13.32
N TYR A 588 14.22 14.87 14.27
CA TYR A 588 15.14 14.07 15.06
C TYR A 588 15.01 12.57 14.84
N SER A 589 13.82 11.99 14.72
CA SER A 589 13.68 10.55 14.45
C SER A 589 12.47 10.18 13.60
N ALA A 590 12.43 8.92 13.15
CA ALA A 590 11.44 8.41 12.20
C ALA A 590 11.03 6.97 12.55
N LEU A 591 9.97 6.49 11.90
CA LEU A 591 9.56 5.08 11.92
C LEU A 591 8.97 4.65 10.57
N ARG A 592 8.87 3.34 10.38
CA ARG A 592 8.06 2.73 9.32
C ARG A 592 6.95 1.91 9.97
N SER A 593 5.78 1.88 9.36
CA SER A 593 4.62 1.13 9.87
C SER A 593 3.84 0.48 8.74
N VAL A 594 3.41 -0.76 8.95
CA VAL A 594 2.47 -1.49 8.09
C VAL A 594 1.34 -2.02 8.95
N VAL A 595 0.09 -1.77 8.55
CA VAL A 595 -1.10 -2.25 9.24
C VAL A 595 -1.58 -3.53 8.59
N MET A 596 -1.60 -4.61 9.35
CA MET A 596 -2.22 -5.86 8.93
C MET A 596 -3.69 -5.89 9.34
N ALA A 597 -4.58 -6.33 8.45
CA ALA A 597 -5.99 -6.55 8.75
C ALA A 597 -6.46 -7.92 8.28
N ASN A 598 -7.44 -8.50 8.98
CA ASN A 598 -8.19 -9.63 8.42
C ASN A 598 -9.05 -9.15 7.24
N TYR A 599 -9.57 -10.07 6.43
CA TYR A 599 -10.36 -9.74 5.24
C TYR A 599 -11.58 -8.83 5.53
N GLU A 600 -12.29 -9.06 6.63
CA GLU A 600 -13.41 -8.22 7.08
C GLU A 600 -12.99 -6.91 7.78
N GLU A 601 -11.69 -6.71 8.00
CA GLU A 601 -11.08 -5.52 8.64
C GLU A 601 -11.59 -5.24 10.05
N THR A 602 -12.07 -6.27 10.75
CA THR A 602 -12.53 -6.22 12.14
C THR A 602 -11.39 -6.36 13.14
N VAL A 603 -10.24 -6.89 12.71
CA VAL A 603 -8.99 -7.00 13.47
C VAL A 603 -7.93 -6.22 12.71
N LYS A 604 -7.29 -5.26 13.39
CA LYS A 604 -6.22 -4.46 12.82
C LYS A 604 -4.98 -4.48 13.72
N LEU A 605 -3.82 -4.72 13.12
CA LEU A 605 -2.53 -4.90 13.79
C LEU A 605 -1.44 -4.08 13.09
N PRO A 606 -1.26 -2.80 13.46
CA PRO A 606 -0.10 -2.02 13.05
C PRO A 606 1.21 -2.66 13.54
N ILE A 607 2.18 -2.80 12.65
CA ILE A 607 3.51 -3.35 12.89
C ILE A 607 4.50 -2.24 12.59
N ASN A 608 5.30 -1.85 13.58
CA ASN A 608 6.25 -0.75 13.44
C ASN A 608 7.70 -1.24 13.50
N GLU A 609 8.61 -0.54 12.84
CA GLU A 609 10.06 -0.65 13.05
C GLU A 609 10.70 0.75 13.13
N PRO A 610 11.89 0.87 13.76
CA PRO A 610 12.62 2.13 13.73
C PRO A 610 13.03 2.51 12.30
N ALA A 611 13.30 3.80 12.09
CA ALA A 611 13.95 4.31 10.88
C ALA A 611 15.05 5.31 11.25
N GLU A 612 15.98 5.54 10.32
CA GLU A 612 17.12 6.43 10.54
C GLU A 612 16.67 7.87 10.82
N GLY A 613 17.38 8.52 11.76
CA GLY A 613 17.16 9.91 12.14
C GLY A 613 18.38 10.49 12.83
N LYS A 614 18.38 11.80 13.10
CA LYS A 614 19.46 12.48 13.85
C LYS A 614 19.60 11.94 15.28
N LYS A 615 18.54 11.33 15.82
CA LYS A 615 18.40 10.85 17.20
C LYS A 615 17.71 9.49 17.23
N LYS A 616 17.71 8.84 18.40
CA LYS A 616 17.17 7.49 18.55
C LYS A 616 15.64 7.48 18.39
N SER A 617 15.14 6.65 17.48
CA SER A 617 13.70 6.41 17.32
C SER A 617 13.08 5.85 18.60
N GLN A 618 11.89 6.32 18.96
CA GLN A 618 11.10 5.76 20.07
C GLN A 618 10.81 4.25 19.92
N ILE A 619 10.78 3.73 18.68
CA ILE A 619 10.60 2.29 18.45
C ILE A 619 11.85 1.53 18.92
N GLN A 620 13.02 2.12 18.73
CA GLN A 620 14.27 1.59 19.25
C GLN A 620 14.33 1.70 20.79
N GLU A 621 13.84 2.80 21.39
CA GLU A 621 13.67 2.89 22.86
C GLU A 621 12.80 1.73 23.38
N TYR A 622 11.64 1.49 22.76
CA TYR A 622 10.78 0.36 23.12
C TYR A 622 11.56 -0.96 23.08
N VAL A 623 12.25 -1.25 21.96
CA VAL A 623 12.94 -2.53 21.76
C VAL A 623 14.06 -2.74 22.78
N GLU A 624 14.78 -1.68 23.17
CA GLU A 624 15.82 -1.75 24.20
C GLU A 624 15.26 -2.07 25.58
N TYR A 625 14.17 -1.41 26.00
CA TYR A 625 13.60 -1.60 27.34
C TYR A 625 12.68 -2.82 27.44
N HIS A 626 12.04 -3.22 26.34
CA HIS A 626 11.28 -4.46 26.24
C HIS A 626 12.20 -5.68 26.05
N GLY A 627 13.39 -5.50 25.47
CA GLY A 627 14.32 -6.59 25.16
C GLY A 627 14.06 -7.31 23.83
N GLY A 628 13.25 -6.73 22.94
CA GLY A 628 12.90 -7.31 21.64
C GLY A 628 11.53 -6.84 21.14
N ALA A 629 11.03 -7.49 20.08
CA ALA A 629 9.69 -7.22 19.54
C ALA A 629 8.58 -7.46 20.57
N GLY A 630 7.52 -6.66 20.54
CA GLY A 630 6.36 -6.85 21.41
C GLY A 630 5.24 -5.83 21.19
N VAL A 631 4.17 -5.94 21.97
CA VAL A 631 3.03 -5.02 21.90
C VAL A 631 3.37 -3.68 22.55
N GLN A 632 3.35 -2.62 21.74
CA GLN A 632 3.58 -1.25 22.19
C GLN A 632 2.33 -0.62 22.77
N HIS A 633 1.20 -0.69 22.06
CA HIS A 633 -0.03 -0.10 22.57
C HIS A 633 -1.30 -0.81 22.12
N ILE A 634 -2.36 -0.55 22.86
CA ILE A 634 -3.71 -1.07 22.63
C ILE A 634 -4.64 0.13 22.50
N ALA A 635 -5.31 0.25 21.36
CA ALA A 635 -6.25 1.31 21.11
C ALA A 635 -7.67 0.90 21.47
N LEU A 636 -8.35 1.76 22.21
CA LEU A 636 -9.66 1.51 22.80
C LEU A 636 -10.68 2.47 22.20
N ASN A 637 -11.65 1.93 21.47
CA ASN A 637 -12.66 2.72 20.77
C ASN A 637 -13.71 3.30 21.74
N THR A 638 -14.15 4.54 21.52
CA THR A 638 -15.28 5.17 22.21
C THR A 638 -16.14 6.01 21.24
N GLU A 639 -17.39 6.26 21.61
CA GLU A 639 -18.32 7.17 20.90
C GLU A 639 -18.33 8.59 21.48
N ASP A 640 -17.75 8.80 22.66
CA ASP A 640 -17.63 10.08 23.36
C ASP A 640 -16.26 10.18 24.05
N ILE A 641 -15.27 10.58 23.26
CA ILE A 641 -13.88 10.69 23.71
C ILE A 641 -13.66 11.78 24.75
N ILE A 642 -14.45 12.86 24.71
CA ILE A 642 -14.35 13.95 25.69
C ILE A 642 -14.68 13.41 27.07
N SER A 643 -15.88 12.82 27.23
CA SER A 643 -16.31 12.24 28.51
C SER A 643 -15.39 11.10 28.95
N ALA A 644 -14.94 10.24 28.02
CA ALA A 644 -14.05 9.14 28.34
C ALA A 644 -12.71 9.64 28.91
N VAL A 645 -12.07 10.63 28.26
CA VAL A 645 -10.78 11.17 28.68
C VAL A 645 -10.90 11.95 30.00
N GLU A 646 -11.96 12.73 30.19
CA GLU A 646 -12.24 13.40 31.46
C GLU A 646 -12.33 12.40 32.62
N ASN A 647 -13.08 11.31 32.42
CA ASN A 647 -13.29 10.32 33.46
C ASN A 647 -12.04 9.47 33.71
N LEU A 648 -11.24 9.18 32.67
CA LEU A 648 -9.92 8.55 32.82
C LEU A 648 -8.96 9.45 33.60
N ARG A 649 -8.91 10.76 33.31
CA ARG A 649 -8.09 11.73 34.08
C ARG A 649 -8.57 11.84 35.52
N ALA A 650 -9.88 11.88 35.77
CA ALA A 650 -10.45 11.89 37.12
C ALA A 650 -10.13 10.61 37.91
N ARG A 651 -9.96 9.49 37.21
CA ARG A 651 -9.46 8.23 37.77
C ARG A 651 -7.93 8.20 37.92
N GLY A 652 -7.21 9.23 37.49
CA GLY A 652 -5.76 9.37 37.63
C GLY A 652 -4.95 8.73 36.51
N VAL A 653 -5.54 8.50 35.34
CA VAL A 653 -4.78 8.14 34.13
C VAL A 653 -4.04 9.39 33.62
N GLU A 654 -2.74 9.24 33.40
CA GLU A 654 -1.90 10.28 32.82
C GLU A 654 -1.83 10.12 31.30
N PHE A 655 -1.89 11.24 30.58
CA PHE A 655 -1.80 11.29 29.13
C PHE A 655 -0.61 12.14 28.69
N LEU A 656 -0.18 11.93 27.45
CA LEU A 656 0.79 12.80 26.79
C LEU A 656 0.25 14.23 26.68
N SER A 657 1.16 15.19 26.61
CA SER A 657 0.83 16.61 26.42
C SER A 657 1.07 16.99 24.96
N ILE A 658 0.14 17.74 24.37
CA ILE A 658 0.22 18.20 22.99
C ILE A 658 0.52 19.72 22.98
N PRO A 659 1.45 20.22 22.17
CA PRO A 659 1.74 21.65 22.10
C PRO A 659 0.55 22.49 21.61
N SER A 660 0.23 23.62 22.25
CA SER A 660 -0.88 24.52 21.83
C SER A 660 -0.78 25.00 20.37
N LYS A 661 0.44 25.04 19.81
CA LYS A 661 0.67 25.36 18.40
C LYS A 661 -0.05 24.40 17.45
N TYR A 662 -0.16 23.12 17.81
CA TYR A 662 -0.91 22.12 17.04
C TYR A 662 -2.37 22.55 16.87
N TYR A 663 -3.04 22.93 17.97
CA TYR A 663 -4.44 23.36 17.93
C TYR A 663 -4.64 24.67 17.15
N THR A 664 -3.66 25.57 17.19
CA THR A 664 -3.69 26.77 16.36
C THR A 664 -3.67 26.43 14.87
N LEU A 665 -2.81 25.47 14.47
CA LEU A 665 -2.68 25.01 13.08
C LEU A 665 -3.92 24.24 12.61
N ILE A 666 -4.40 23.27 13.39
CA ILE A 666 -5.54 22.42 12.99
C ILE A 666 -6.83 23.24 12.86
N ARG A 667 -7.03 24.28 13.70
CA ARG A 667 -8.15 25.22 13.55
C ARG A 667 -8.10 25.96 12.23
N GLU A 668 -6.91 26.35 11.78
CA GLU A 668 -6.77 27.01 10.47
C GLU A 668 -7.05 26.04 9.34
N GLN A 669 -6.51 24.82 9.41
CA GLN A 669 -6.74 23.77 8.42
C GLN A 669 -8.23 23.39 8.29
N LEU A 670 -8.93 23.25 9.41
CA LEU A 670 -10.37 22.93 9.46
C LEU A 670 -11.27 24.03 8.88
N LYS A 671 -10.82 25.30 8.81
CA LYS A 671 -11.60 26.36 8.13
C LYS A 671 -11.74 26.10 6.64
N HIS A 672 -10.71 25.50 6.04
CA HIS A 672 -10.62 25.22 4.61
C HIS A 672 -11.03 23.78 4.26
N SER A 673 -11.35 22.94 5.26
CA SER A 673 -11.81 21.57 5.08
C SER A 673 -13.34 21.49 4.92
N ALA A 674 -13.80 20.54 4.11
CA ALA A 674 -15.22 20.18 4.01
C ALA A 674 -15.72 19.42 5.26
N VAL A 675 -14.82 18.78 6.00
CA VAL A 675 -15.15 18.03 7.21
C VAL A 675 -15.47 18.96 8.37
N ARG A 676 -16.54 18.63 9.09
CA ARG A 676 -16.97 19.33 10.30
C ARG A 676 -16.78 18.43 11.51
N VAL A 677 -15.78 18.75 12.32
CA VAL A 677 -15.59 18.14 13.65
C VAL A 677 -16.76 18.57 14.52
N ALA A 678 -17.46 17.60 15.11
CA ALA A 678 -18.67 17.87 15.89
C ALA A 678 -18.34 18.35 17.32
N GLU A 679 -17.22 17.86 17.85
CA GLU A 679 -16.68 18.21 19.15
C GLU A 679 -16.08 19.63 19.14
N SER A 680 -16.13 20.31 20.29
CA SER A 680 -15.48 21.61 20.45
C SER A 680 -13.96 21.45 20.42
N VAL A 681 -13.29 22.08 19.46
CA VAL A 681 -11.82 22.08 19.38
C VAL A 681 -11.19 22.68 20.64
N ASP A 682 -11.88 23.60 21.34
CA ASP A 682 -11.41 24.12 22.63
C ASP A 682 -11.38 23.04 23.73
N GLU A 683 -12.38 22.15 23.74
CA GLU A 683 -12.40 21.02 24.67
C GLU A 683 -11.36 19.95 24.28
N LEU A 684 -11.17 19.71 22.99
CA LEU A 684 -10.12 18.82 22.49
C LEU A 684 -8.73 19.32 22.87
N GLU A 685 -8.49 20.63 22.74
CA GLU A 685 -7.26 21.29 23.19
C GLU A 685 -7.05 21.18 24.69
N ARG A 686 -8.07 21.47 25.49
CA ARG A 686 -8.01 21.34 26.96
C ARG A 686 -7.65 19.92 27.39
N LEU A 687 -8.12 18.91 26.66
CA LEU A 687 -7.91 17.51 26.97
C LEU A 687 -6.66 16.89 26.33
N ASN A 688 -5.95 17.62 25.46
CA ASN A 688 -4.82 17.14 24.66
C ASN A 688 -5.21 16.02 23.66
N ILE A 689 -6.41 16.10 23.09
CA ILE A 689 -6.91 15.16 22.07
C ILE A 689 -6.48 15.63 20.68
N LEU A 690 -5.90 14.75 19.88
CA LEU A 690 -5.49 14.97 18.50
C LEU A 690 -6.65 14.74 17.53
N ILE A 691 -6.62 15.42 16.39
CA ILE A 691 -7.61 15.39 15.31
C ILE A 691 -6.89 15.09 13.99
N ASP A 692 -7.28 14.00 13.33
CA ASP A 692 -6.94 13.79 11.91
C ASP A 692 -8.23 13.63 11.10
N TYR A 693 -8.19 13.97 9.81
CA TYR A 693 -9.38 13.95 8.97
C TYR A 693 -9.02 13.70 7.49
N ASP A 694 -9.95 13.11 6.77
CA ASP A 694 -9.92 12.95 5.31
C ASP A 694 -11.13 13.67 4.70
N GLU A 695 -11.55 13.32 3.49
CA GLU A 695 -12.73 13.92 2.85
C GLU A 695 -14.06 13.34 3.36
N GLU A 696 -14.03 12.15 3.95
CA GLU A 696 -15.23 11.38 4.34
C GLU A 696 -15.56 11.54 5.84
N GLY A 697 -14.56 11.83 6.66
CA GLY A 697 -14.70 11.86 8.10
C GLY A 697 -13.47 12.34 8.87
N TYR A 698 -13.50 12.12 10.17
CA TYR A 698 -12.40 12.45 11.08
C TYR A 698 -12.23 11.40 12.17
N LEU A 699 -11.06 11.42 12.78
CA LEU A 699 -10.70 10.61 13.92
C LEU A 699 -10.13 11.49 15.03
N LEU A 700 -10.42 11.09 16.26
CA LEU A 700 -9.92 11.72 17.48
C LEU A 700 -9.11 10.71 18.26
N GLN A 701 -7.91 11.07 18.70
CA GLN A 701 -6.97 10.16 19.37
C GLN A 701 -6.27 10.82 20.55
N ILE A 702 -5.98 10.05 21.58
CA ILE A 702 -5.10 10.46 22.67
C ILE A 702 -4.39 9.26 23.27
N PHE A 703 -3.16 9.47 23.72
CA PHE A 703 -2.28 8.41 24.22
C PHE A 703 -1.95 8.64 25.70
N THR A 704 -2.03 7.56 26.49
CA THR A 704 -1.59 7.59 27.88
C THR A 704 -0.07 7.70 27.97
N LYS A 705 0.46 8.06 29.14
CA LYS A 705 1.82 7.65 29.47
C LYS A 705 1.90 6.12 29.58
N ASN A 706 3.11 5.59 29.71
CA ASN A 706 3.33 4.15 29.89
C ASN A 706 2.55 3.62 31.11
N THR A 707 1.96 2.43 30.99
CA THR A 707 1.21 1.78 32.08
C THR A 707 2.12 1.09 33.10
N GLN A 708 3.43 1.08 32.83
CA GLN A 708 4.48 0.62 33.73
C GLN A 708 5.69 1.57 33.65
N ASP A 709 6.68 1.35 34.51
CA ASP A 709 7.88 2.19 34.57
C ASP A 709 8.73 2.11 33.30
N ARG A 710 8.83 0.93 32.68
CA ARG A 710 9.56 0.77 31.42
C ARG A 710 8.82 1.47 30.28
N PRO A 711 9.52 2.22 29.41
CA PRO A 711 8.90 2.93 28.29
C PRO A 711 8.47 1.98 27.16
N THR A 712 7.41 1.21 27.44
CA THR A 712 6.98 0.08 26.61
C THR A 712 5.48 0.17 26.33
N LEU A 713 4.64 -0.47 27.15
CA LEU A 713 3.20 -0.53 26.94
C LEU A 713 2.52 0.78 27.35
N PHE A 714 1.69 1.33 26.46
CA PHE A 714 0.72 2.39 26.75
C PHE A 714 -0.65 2.10 26.12
N ILE A 715 -1.65 2.93 26.41
CA ILE A 715 -3.02 2.80 25.90
C ILE A 715 -3.36 4.01 25.04
N GLU A 716 -4.07 3.77 23.95
CA GLU A 716 -4.70 4.80 23.13
C GLU A 716 -6.21 4.79 23.37
N VAL A 717 -6.82 5.97 23.43
CA VAL A 717 -8.28 6.14 23.34
C VAL A 717 -8.58 6.80 22.00
N ILE A 718 -9.47 6.17 21.23
CA ILE A 718 -9.79 6.59 19.87
C ILE A 718 -11.29 6.70 19.64
N GLN A 719 -11.72 7.74 18.93
CA GLN A 719 -13.08 7.87 18.41
C GLN A 719 -13.03 8.09 16.89
N ARG A 720 -13.87 7.36 16.16
CA ARG A 720 -13.95 7.42 14.70
C ARG A 720 -15.30 7.98 14.28
N ARG A 721 -15.29 8.92 13.33
CA ARG A 721 -16.49 9.51 12.71
C ARG A 721 -16.32 9.41 11.20
N ASN A 722 -16.81 8.30 10.64
CA ASN A 722 -16.65 7.94 9.22
C ASN A 722 -15.19 7.94 8.74
N HIS A 723 -14.25 7.49 9.59
CA HIS A 723 -12.83 7.45 9.25
C HIS A 723 -12.20 6.11 9.64
N ASN A 724 -11.65 5.40 8.66
CA ASN A 724 -11.08 4.06 8.84
C ASN A 724 -9.54 4.04 8.88
N GLY A 725 -8.86 5.14 8.57
CA GLY A 725 -7.39 5.26 8.61
C GLY A 725 -6.80 5.40 10.02
N PHE A 726 -5.49 5.66 10.11
CA PHE A 726 -4.72 5.57 11.37
C PHE A 726 -4.14 6.88 11.89
N GLY A 727 -4.48 8.02 11.29
CA GLY A 727 -4.01 9.30 11.80
C GLY A 727 -2.68 9.75 11.22
N ALA A 728 -2.42 9.52 9.91
CA ALA A 728 -1.19 9.92 9.21
C ALA A 728 -0.74 11.34 9.58
N GLY A 729 -1.68 12.29 9.61
CA GLY A 729 -1.42 13.69 9.96
C GLY A 729 -1.09 13.91 11.43
N ASN A 730 -1.63 13.06 12.32
CA ASN A 730 -1.36 13.09 13.76
C ASN A 730 0.00 12.48 14.14
N PHE A 731 0.55 11.56 13.34
CA PHE A 731 1.77 10.84 13.68
C PHE A 731 2.92 11.78 14.04
N LYS A 732 3.13 12.86 13.26
CA LYS A 732 4.20 13.81 13.56
C LYS A 732 4.06 14.46 14.95
N THR A 733 2.89 14.97 15.28
CA THR A 733 2.66 15.65 16.57
C THR A 733 2.65 14.67 17.74
N LEU A 734 2.10 13.47 17.55
CA LEU A 734 2.22 12.38 18.52
C LEU A 734 3.69 12.08 18.81
N PHE A 735 4.49 11.98 17.76
CA PHE A 735 5.88 11.63 17.83
C PHE A 735 6.71 12.72 18.51
N GLU A 736 6.51 13.99 18.17
CA GLU A 736 7.08 15.12 18.91
C GLU A 736 6.74 15.05 20.42
N SER A 737 5.52 14.63 20.77
CA SER A 737 5.07 14.50 22.15
C SER A 737 5.71 13.31 22.88
N LEU A 738 5.93 12.19 22.19
CA LEU A 738 6.63 11.03 22.71
C LEU A 738 8.15 11.29 22.84
N GLU A 739 8.75 12.01 21.89
CA GLU A 739 10.14 12.46 21.94
C GLU A 739 10.38 13.37 23.14
N LEU A 740 9.46 14.28 23.47
CA LEU A 740 9.56 15.10 24.69
C LEU A 740 9.60 14.25 25.96
N GLU A 741 8.84 13.16 26.02
CA GLU A 741 8.90 12.24 27.15
C GLU A 741 10.19 11.38 27.12
N GLN A 742 10.68 11.01 25.94
CA GLN A 742 11.95 10.29 25.74
C GLN A 742 13.15 11.15 26.17
N GLU A 743 13.13 12.44 25.89
CA GLU A 743 14.12 13.41 26.34
C GLU A 743 14.13 13.52 27.87
N LYS A 744 12.95 13.58 28.51
CA LYS A 744 12.84 13.56 29.98
C LYS A 744 13.43 12.30 30.61
N ARG A 745 13.39 11.16 29.89
CA ARG A 745 14.03 9.90 30.30
C ARG A 745 15.53 9.84 30.01
N GLY A 746 16.05 10.76 29.20
CA GLY A 746 17.46 10.80 28.80
C GLY A 746 17.80 9.87 27.63
N ASN A 747 16.81 9.50 26.81
CA ASN A 747 16.93 8.47 25.78
C ASN A 747 16.80 8.99 24.33
N LEU A 748 16.71 10.32 24.13
CA LEU A 748 16.47 10.96 22.82
C LEU A 748 17.75 11.47 22.15
#